data_AF-A0AAD9BBU7-F1
#
_entry.id   AF-A0AAD9BBU7-F1
#
_cell.length_a   1.000
_cell.length_b   1.000
_cell.length_c   1.000
_cell.angle_alpha   90.00
_cell.angle_beta   90.00
_cell.angle_gamma   90.00
#
_symmetry.space_group_name_H-M   'P 1'
#
loop_
_entity.id
_entity.type
_entity.pdbx_description
1 polymer ?
#
loop_
_entity_poly.entity_id
_entity_poly.type
_entity_poly.pdbx_seq_one_letter_code
_entity_poly.pdbx_strand_id
1 'polypeptide(L)'
;MREDEQCVQDLVECMHEFDTFPFDTASTTSDELVADFNSAHAAGEKKLTHFLEERVFNKNTSLHAPVPLCKRLTFAKALSKEKPSDELKAKAAEMERSALKAMINLVEGSQLVNLPELLEHRIVEECVPLFNSNGTFRKTQKSMLVQKLSLESVDLQESYIALVDMGMIWRMATPSAEDRRTQDGNPYKWSDYVHKLSSIILARHHNAHRIICVNDPYDTAYSTKDDERDLRVQGNTHVPNTYMKLGDAFPTARMFKTLLCSSSNKGRLQKMICSYLTDLAQSVDVEIVYSVGSHCTNLSTQQPMQNYSFDQSEADTVLFSTYVVLRESGYSGPVVIDATDTDVYVAAALISQQLPGMLCIKRKQETVRCCDMTTDMMADCIVQLHCMTGCDANSGFYGKGKKSVYDQVAKSPVARQQLSRCGDNLALTEEVLEQLFAFTRSIIYGDNKSKTMAEARAAKWRTIKKKSFIRLPPDADSLRQHCLRANYLAYLVRHPSLKHHPSPIGHGWELLQGKNNTVCELMSAVRAFQRKLEVFKSDLQEGLLHFPKLLEQTKGDNRPQNHVGFLEKLIENFKTRFDDFRLGKQVLLYIENPFLVRNVREFSAEAQQIFPWASAASLQSELIDLQENLALKEADCDTPTSPA
;
A
#
# COMPACT_ATOMS: atom_id res chain seq x y z
N MET A 1 -3.13 20.94 30.34
CA MET A 1 -2.30 20.79 29.12
C MET A 1 -1.68 19.41 29.01
N ARG A 2 -0.71 18.98 29.84
CA ARG A 2 -0.15 17.61 29.72
C ARG A 2 -1.13 16.48 30.04
N GLU A 3 -2.01 16.67 31.03
CA GLU A 3 -3.09 15.71 31.33
C GLU A 3 -4.20 15.71 30.26
N ASP A 4 -4.46 16.85 29.62
CA ASP A 4 -5.41 16.95 28.51
C ASP A 4 -4.85 16.32 27.23
N GLU A 5 -3.53 16.41 27.02
CA GLU A 5 -2.82 15.84 25.88
C GLU A 5 -2.65 14.32 26.01
N GLN A 6 -2.40 13.82 27.22
CA GLN A 6 -2.44 12.39 27.54
C GLN A 6 -3.87 11.84 27.41
N CYS A 7 -4.89 12.54 27.93
CA CYS A 7 -6.28 12.14 27.71
C CYS A 7 -6.68 12.13 26.23
N VAL A 8 -6.16 13.04 25.41
CA VAL A 8 -6.39 13.07 23.96
C VAL A 8 -5.64 11.92 23.26
N GLN A 9 -4.43 11.58 23.69
CA GLN A 9 -3.69 10.42 23.18
C GLN A 9 -4.37 9.10 23.59
N ASP A 10 -4.82 8.97 24.84
CA ASP A 10 -5.57 7.82 25.34
C ASP A 10 -6.93 7.68 24.64
N LEU A 11 -7.56 8.80 24.24
CA LEU A 11 -8.79 8.80 23.43
C LEU A 11 -8.53 8.46 21.96
N VAL A 12 -7.43 8.96 21.37
CA VAL A 12 -6.98 8.59 20.02
C VAL A 12 -6.59 7.12 19.97
N GLU A 13 -5.97 6.58 21.01
CA GLU A 13 -5.71 5.15 21.19
C GLU A 13 -7.00 4.35 21.39
N CYS A 14 -7.98 4.84 22.18
CA CYS A 14 -9.32 4.27 22.27
C CYS A 14 -10.06 4.30 20.91
N MET A 15 -9.94 5.38 20.13
CA MET A 15 -10.56 5.52 18.81
C MET A 15 -9.89 4.65 17.75
N HIS A 16 -8.57 4.45 17.82
CA HIS A 16 -7.84 3.44 17.04
C HIS A 16 -8.13 2.02 17.53
N GLU A 17 -8.50 1.85 18.80
CA GLU A 17 -9.03 0.60 19.29
C GLU A 17 -10.27 0.21 18.48
N PHE A 18 -11.09 1.17 18.04
CA PHE A 18 -12.22 1.02 17.10
C PHE A 18 -11.85 1.38 15.64
N ASP A 19 -10.93 0.66 14.99
CA ASP A 19 -10.66 0.83 13.53
C ASP A 19 -11.86 0.51 12.60
N THR A 20 -13.04 0.35 13.18
CA THR A 20 -14.35 0.47 12.55
C THR A 20 -15.03 1.57 13.32
N PHE A 21 -15.43 2.64 12.62
CA PHE A 21 -16.51 3.50 13.08
C PHE A 21 -17.54 2.61 13.80
N PRO A 22 -17.85 2.82 15.10
CA PRO A 22 -18.77 1.94 15.83
C PRO A 22 -20.20 1.91 15.24
N PHE A 23 -20.40 2.66 14.15
CA PHE A 23 -21.52 2.60 13.22
C PHE A 23 -21.03 2.22 11.82
N ASP A 24 -20.77 0.94 11.57
CA ASP A 24 -20.96 0.40 10.22
C ASP A 24 -22.47 0.16 10.02
N THR A 25 -23.24 1.25 10.04
CA THR A 25 -24.67 1.27 9.70
C THR A 25 -24.96 2.18 8.50
N ALA A 26 -23.95 2.53 7.71
CA ALA A 26 -24.13 3.34 6.51
C ALA A 26 -23.16 2.94 5.39
N SER A 27 -23.44 1.82 4.72
CA SER A 27 -23.49 1.96 3.26
C SER A 27 -24.78 2.74 2.99
N THR A 28 -24.68 3.99 2.54
CA THR A 28 -25.77 4.56 1.75
C THR A 28 -26.01 3.57 0.62
N THR A 29 -27.11 2.84 0.72
CA THR A 29 -27.52 1.86 -0.27
C THR A 29 -27.62 2.58 -1.61
N SER A 30 -27.01 2.05 -2.67
CA SER A 30 -27.12 2.70 -3.99
C SER A 30 -28.59 2.80 -4.38
N ASP A 31 -28.97 3.87 -5.10
CA ASP A 31 -30.33 4.01 -5.65
C ASP A 31 -30.74 2.78 -6.47
N GLU A 32 -29.75 2.10 -7.06
CA GLU A 32 -29.90 0.82 -7.77
C GLU A 32 -30.27 -0.35 -6.84
N LEU A 33 -29.70 -0.44 -5.62
CA LEU A 33 -30.12 -1.45 -4.63
C LEU A 33 -31.52 -1.14 -4.10
N VAL A 34 -31.83 0.14 -3.88
CA VAL A 34 -33.16 0.58 -3.43
C VAL A 34 -34.20 0.27 -4.51
N ALA A 35 -33.90 0.50 -5.79
CA ALA A 35 -34.76 0.13 -6.91
C ALA A 35 -34.89 -1.40 -7.08
N ASP A 36 -33.80 -2.17 -6.95
CA ASP A 36 -33.86 -3.65 -7.00
C ASP A 36 -34.70 -4.21 -5.84
N PHE A 37 -34.52 -3.65 -4.63
CA PHE A 37 -35.29 -4.03 -3.46
C PHE A 37 -36.78 -3.66 -3.60
N ASN A 38 -37.10 -2.45 -4.05
CA ASN A 38 -38.48 -2.02 -4.26
C ASN A 38 -39.17 -2.81 -5.38
N SER A 39 -38.43 -3.26 -6.39
CA SER A 39 -38.97 -4.12 -7.46
C SER A 39 -38.98 -5.62 -7.11
N ALA A 40 -38.49 -6.01 -5.93
CA ALA A 40 -38.35 -7.40 -5.49
C ALA A 40 -39.67 -8.15 -5.54
N HIS A 41 -40.71 -7.56 -4.92
CA HIS A 41 -42.04 -8.13 -4.80
C HIS A 41 -42.71 -8.31 -6.17
N ALA A 42 -42.76 -7.24 -6.98
CA ALA A 42 -43.43 -7.25 -8.28
C ALA A 42 -42.82 -8.27 -9.26
N ALA A 43 -41.49 -8.41 -9.29
CA ALA A 43 -40.88 -9.43 -10.17
C ALA A 43 -41.01 -10.86 -9.59
N GLY A 44 -41.14 -10.99 -8.27
CA GLY A 44 -41.52 -12.24 -7.62
C GLY A 44 -42.92 -12.69 -8.04
N GLU A 45 -43.91 -11.79 -8.01
CA GLU A 45 -45.26 -12.05 -8.50
C GLU A 45 -45.27 -12.42 -9.97
N LYS A 46 -44.56 -11.67 -10.83
CA LYS A 46 -44.47 -11.99 -12.26
C LYS A 46 -43.90 -13.39 -12.52
N LYS A 47 -42.90 -13.81 -11.74
CA LYS A 47 -42.34 -15.17 -11.83
C LYS A 47 -43.30 -16.23 -11.32
N LEU A 48 -44.04 -15.96 -10.25
CA LEU A 48 -45.06 -16.88 -9.75
C LEU A 48 -46.16 -17.05 -10.79
N THR A 49 -46.67 -15.96 -11.37
CA THR A 49 -47.66 -16.00 -12.45
C THR A 49 -47.15 -16.80 -13.63
N HIS A 50 -45.91 -16.55 -14.08
CA HIS A 50 -45.30 -17.31 -15.17
C HIS A 50 -45.13 -18.80 -14.84
N PHE A 51 -44.72 -19.15 -13.62
CA PHE A 51 -44.64 -20.54 -13.17
C PHE A 51 -46.01 -21.22 -13.18
N LEU A 52 -47.05 -20.54 -12.69
CA LEU A 52 -48.41 -21.05 -12.66
C LEU A 52 -48.94 -21.25 -14.09
N GLU A 53 -48.77 -20.26 -14.96
CA GLU A 53 -49.16 -20.36 -16.36
C GLU A 53 -48.43 -21.48 -17.10
N GLU A 54 -47.09 -21.51 -17.02
CA GLU A 54 -46.27 -22.44 -17.81
C GLU A 54 -46.38 -23.88 -17.32
N ARG A 55 -46.43 -24.10 -16.00
CA ARG A 55 -46.27 -25.44 -15.40
C ARG A 55 -47.52 -26.00 -14.77
N VAL A 56 -48.42 -25.15 -14.29
CA VAL A 56 -49.66 -25.59 -13.63
C VAL A 56 -50.84 -25.58 -14.61
N PHE A 57 -51.04 -24.48 -15.33
CA PHE A 57 -52.19 -24.30 -16.21
C PHE A 57 -51.94 -24.85 -17.62
N ASN A 58 -50.83 -24.46 -18.27
CA ASN A 58 -50.52 -24.89 -19.65
C ASN A 58 -49.72 -26.20 -19.70
N LYS A 59 -49.05 -26.59 -18.60
CA LYS A 59 -48.26 -27.83 -18.45
C LYS A 59 -47.18 -28.05 -19.51
N ASN A 60 -46.64 -26.96 -20.07
CA ASN A 60 -45.60 -27.01 -21.09
C ASN A 60 -44.24 -27.47 -20.54
N THR A 61 -44.00 -27.26 -19.24
CA THR A 61 -42.76 -27.61 -18.54
C THR A 61 -43.08 -28.37 -17.25
N SER A 62 -42.26 -29.37 -16.89
CA SER A 62 -42.46 -30.18 -15.68
C SER A 62 -42.50 -29.33 -14.41
N LEU A 63 -43.46 -29.61 -13.53
CA LEU A 63 -43.61 -28.95 -12.23
C LEU A 63 -42.31 -28.97 -11.40
N HIS A 64 -41.54 -30.06 -11.50
CA HIS A 64 -40.31 -30.29 -10.75
C HIS A 64 -39.04 -29.77 -11.43
N ALA A 65 -39.15 -29.18 -12.62
CA ALA A 65 -38.00 -28.57 -13.27
C ALA A 65 -37.44 -27.42 -12.40
N PRO A 66 -36.13 -27.14 -12.41
CA PRO A 66 -35.58 -26.00 -11.68
C PRO A 66 -36.24 -24.68 -12.13
N VAL A 67 -36.59 -23.81 -11.19
CA VAL A 67 -37.03 -22.44 -11.50
C VAL A 67 -35.80 -21.55 -11.53
N PRO A 68 -35.53 -20.82 -12.64
CA PRO A 68 -34.38 -19.93 -12.72
C PRO A 68 -34.42 -18.90 -11.58
N LEU A 69 -33.30 -18.70 -10.88
CA LEU A 69 -33.20 -17.73 -9.78
C LEU A 69 -33.33 -16.28 -10.30
N CYS A 70 -33.97 -15.41 -9.54
CA CYS A 70 -33.83 -13.96 -9.77
C CYS A 70 -32.47 -13.54 -9.27
N LYS A 71 -31.59 -13.08 -10.16
CA LYS A 71 -30.34 -12.44 -9.75
C LYS A 71 -30.70 -11.08 -9.15
N ARG A 72 -30.77 -11.01 -7.82
CA ARG A 72 -30.99 -9.79 -7.03
C ARG A 72 -29.68 -9.33 -6.41
N LEU A 73 -29.60 -8.04 -6.09
CA LEU A 73 -28.46 -7.48 -5.36
C LEU A 73 -28.55 -7.89 -3.87
N THR A 74 -27.40 -8.02 -3.19
CA THR A 74 -27.35 -8.44 -1.77
C THR A 74 -26.61 -7.39 -0.95
N PHE A 75 -26.99 -7.19 0.32
CA PHE A 75 -26.31 -6.26 1.26
C PHE A 75 -24.80 -6.50 1.40
N ALA A 76 -24.32 -7.74 1.19
CA ALA A 76 -22.89 -8.10 1.21
C ALA A 76 -22.15 -7.85 -0.13
N LYS A 77 -22.88 -7.45 -1.17
CA LYS A 77 -22.33 -6.94 -2.43
C LYS A 77 -22.59 -5.44 -2.49
N ALA A 78 -21.93 -4.68 -1.61
CA ALA A 78 -21.40 -3.40 -2.08
C ALA A 78 -20.63 -3.71 -3.37
N LEU A 79 -20.80 -2.88 -4.40
CA LEU A 79 -20.13 -3.00 -5.70
C LEU A 79 -18.82 -3.73 -5.48
N SER A 80 -18.74 -5.00 -5.93
CA SER A 80 -17.43 -5.46 -6.33
C SER A 80 -17.05 -4.40 -7.34
N LYS A 81 -16.13 -3.49 -6.99
CA LYS A 81 -15.21 -2.98 -8.00
C LYS A 81 -14.72 -4.26 -8.61
N GLU A 82 -15.30 -4.61 -9.75
CA GLU A 82 -14.85 -5.76 -10.51
C GLU A 82 -13.34 -5.57 -10.58
N LYS A 83 -12.60 -6.66 -10.41
CA LYS A 83 -11.16 -6.62 -10.66
C LYS A 83 -10.95 -5.78 -11.91
N PRO A 84 -10.03 -4.79 -11.91
CA PRO A 84 -9.76 -4.00 -13.10
C PRO A 84 -9.21 -4.97 -14.15
N SER A 85 -10.09 -5.51 -15.00
CA SER A 85 -9.74 -6.65 -15.82
C SER A 85 -10.17 -6.47 -17.24
N ASP A 86 -11.41 -6.11 -17.53
CA ASP A 86 -11.87 -6.22 -18.92
C ASP A 86 -12.22 -4.86 -19.50
N GLU A 87 -12.92 -4.01 -18.76
CA GLU A 87 -13.29 -2.66 -19.21
C GLU A 87 -12.11 -1.69 -19.25
N LEU A 88 -11.27 -1.65 -18.21
CA LEU A 88 -10.02 -0.87 -18.20
C LEU A 88 -9.00 -1.40 -19.22
N LYS A 89 -8.94 -2.71 -19.46
CA LYS A 89 -8.09 -3.28 -20.52
C LYS A 89 -8.64 -2.93 -21.90
N ALA A 90 -9.96 -2.91 -22.08
CA ALA A 90 -10.61 -2.49 -23.32
C ALA A 90 -10.34 -1.01 -23.61
N LYS A 91 -10.55 -0.11 -22.64
CA LYS A 91 -10.22 1.32 -22.74
C LYS A 91 -8.74 1.55 -23.03
N ALA A 92 -7.84 0.87 -22.31
CA ALA A 92 -6.41 0.96 -22.58
C ALA A 92 -6.02 0.45 -23.98
N ALA A 93 -6.64 -0.64 -24.43
CA ALA A 93 -6.39 -1.19 -25.76
C ALA A 93 -6.99 -0.33 -26.88
N GLU A 94 -8.05 0.43 -26.62
CA GLU A 94 -8.61 1.41 -27.53
C GLU A 94 -7.74 2.66 -27.62
N MET A 95 -7.31 3.20 -26.47
CA MET A 95 -6.35 4.31 -26.41
C MET A 95 -5.05 3.97 -27.12
N GLU A 96 -4.48 2.77 -26.88
CA GLU A 96 -3.27 2.32 -27.57
C GLU A 96 -3.50 2.25 -29.09
N ARG A 97 -4.65 1.76 -29.56
CA ARG A 97 -5.00 1.69 -30.98
C ARG A 97 -5.17 3.07 -31.61
N SER A 98 -5.84 3.98 -30.92
CA SER A 98 -6.05 5.35 -31.39
C SER A 98 -4.73 6.10 -31.50
N ALA A 99 -3.91 6.07 -30.44
CA ALA A 99 -2.58 6.65 -30.42
C ALA A 99 -1.65 6.06 -31.50
N LEU A 100 -1.71 4.73 -31.69
CA LEU A 100 -0.94 4.05 -32.74
C LEU A 100 -1.34 4.54 -34.13
N LYS A 101 -2.64 4.67 -34.40
CA LYS A 101 -3.15 5.16 -35.69
C LYS A 101 -2.74 6.61 -35.93
N ALA A 102 -2.87 7.48 -34.94
CA ALA A 102 -2.44 8.88 -35.03
C ALA A 102 -0.94 8.99 -35.32
N MET A 103 -0.12 8.23 -34.60
CA MET A 103 1.33 8.24 -34.78
C MET A 103 1.76 7.73 -36.15
N ILE A 104 1.19 6.63 -36.64
CA ILE A 104 1.48 6.11 -37.99
C ILE A 104 1.11 7.16 -39.04
N ASN A 105 -0.06 7.80 -38.91
CA ASN A 105 -0.50 8.84 -39.84
C ASN A 105 0.44 10.05 -39.83
N LEU A 106 0.86 10.53 -38.65
CA LEU A 106 1.71 11.72 -38.50
C LEU A 106 3.16 11.49 -38.96
N VAL A 107 3.70 10.29 -38.72
CA VAL A 107 5.11 9.99 -39.00
C VAL A 107 5.30 9.35 -40.37
N GLU A 108 4.50 8.32 -40.69
CA GLU A 108 4.67 7.53 -41.91
C GLU A 108 3.79 8.07 -43.06
N GLY A 109 2.60 8.60 -42.75
CA GLY A 109 1.65 9.11 -43.75
C GLY A 109 1.91 10.54 -44.21
N SER A 110 2.08 11.47 -43.27
CA SER A 110 2.18 12.91 -43.57
C SER A 110 3.60 13.48 -43.51
N GLN A 111 4.55 12.76 -42.88
CA GLN A 111 5.94 13.21 -42.63
C GLN A 111 6.03 14.59 -41.96
N LEU A 112 4.98 15.02 -41.27
CA LEU A 112 4.90 16.36 -40.67
C LEU A 112 5.75 16.50 -39.41
N VAL A 113 6.12 15.40 -38.77
CA VAL A 113 6.79 15.41 -37.46
C VAL A 113 7.99 14.46 -37.46
N ASN A 114 9.11 14.92 -36.89
CA ASN A 114 10.29 14.11 -36.70
C ASN A 114 10.04 13.04 -35.61
N LEU A 115 10.32 11.77 -35.93
CA LEU A 115 10.00 10.66 -35.02
C LEU A 115 10.69 10.75 -33.63
N PRO A 116 12.01 11.02 -33.54
CA PRO A 116 12.67 11.35 -32.27
C PRO A 116 11.97 12.46 -31.46
N GLU A 117 11.60 13.57 -32.08
CA GLU A 117 10.94 14.71 -31.42
C GLU A 117 9.57 14.30 -30.84
N LEU A 118 8.77 13.56 -31.62
CA LEU A 118 7.49 13.03 -31.13
C LEU A 118 7.67 12.04 -29.98
N LEU A 119 8.70 11.18 -30.05
CA LEU A 119 8.95 10.14 -29.06
C LEU A 119 9.78 10.60 -27.86
N GLU A 120 10.17 11.87 -27.82
CA GLU A 120 10.73 12.51 -26.63
C GLU A 120 9.70 12.49 -25.48
N HIS A 121 8.44 12.72 -25.83
CA HIS A 121 7.33 12.74 -24.88
C HIS A 121 6.56 11.41 -24.83
N ARG A 122 5.74 11.29 -23.79
CA ARG A 122 4.81 10.18 -23.60
C ARG A 122 3.63 10.33 -24.57
N ILE A 123 3.28 9.26 -25.30
CA ILE A 123 2.19 9.26 -26.29
C ILE A 123 0.86 8.76 -25.71
N VAL A 124 0.94 7.88 -24.72
CA VAL A 124 -0.20 7.31 -24.00
C VAL A 124 -0.17 7.79 -22.55
N GLU A 125 -1.31 7.81 -21.87
CA GLU A 125 -1.43 8.34 -20.50
C GLU A 125 -0.40 7.74 -19.54
N GLU A 126 -0.25 6.42 -19.53
CA GLU A 126 0.71 5.71 -18.67
C GLU A 126 2.03 5.42 -19.40
N CYS A 127 3.16 5.48 -18.68
CA CYS A 127 4.43 5.01 -19.24
C CYS A 127 4.44 3.48 -19.27
N VAL A 128 3.76 2.90 -20.26
CA VAL A 128 3.51 1.44 -20.36
C VAL A 128 4.76 0.54 -20.33
N PRO A 129 5.99 0.97 -20.70
CA PRO A 129 7.19 0.16 -20.45
C PRO A 129 7.47 -0.07 -18.96
N LEU A 130 7.06 0.85 -18.09
CA LEU A 130 7.26 0.80 -16.65
C LEU A 130 5.97 0.44 -15.90
N PHE A 131 4.81 0.92 -16.33
CA PHE A 131 3.55 0.74 -15.60
C PHE A 131 2.57 -0.17 -16.35
N ASN A 132 1.69 -0.81 -15.60
CA ASN A 132 0.48 -1.43 -16.18
C ASN A 132 -0.49 -0.33 -16.62
N SER A 133 -1.46 -0.69 -17.46
CA SER A 133 -2.45 0.26 -17.98
C SER A 133 -3.39 0.84 -16.91
N ASN A 134 -3.36 0.32 -15.69
CA ASN A 134 -4.10 0.83 -14.54
C ASN A 134 -3.21 1.67 -13.59
N GLY A 135 -2.04 2.10 -14.06
CA GLY A 135 -1.06 2.89 -13.29
C GLY A 135 -0.28 2.12 -12.23
N THR A 136 -0.52 0.81 -12.05
CA THR A 136 0.24 0.01 -11.07
C THR A 136 1.64 -0.35 -11.58
N PHE A 137 2.59 -0.49 -10.66
CA PHE A 137 3.93 -0.98 -11.01
C PHE A 137 3.89 -2.37 -11.64
N ARG A 138 4.80 -2.59 -12.59
CA ARG A 138 5.09 -3.91 -13.13
C ARG A 138 5.90 -4.70 -12.11
N LYS A 139 5.26 -5.68 -11.50
CA LYS A 139 5.94 -6.59 -10.58
C LYS A 139 6.91 -7.51 -11.33
N THR A 140 8.03 -7.81 -10.68
CA THR A 140 9.03 -8.76 -11.16
C THR A 140 9.19 -9.91 -10.15
N GLN A 141 9.69 -11.05 -10.61
CA GLN A 141 9.97 -12.17 -9.73
C GLN A 141 11.32 -11.93 -9.02
N LYS A 142 11.31 -11.17 -7.92
CA LYS A 142 12.50 -10.80 -7.12
C LYS A 142 13.34 -12.03 -6.75
N SER A 143 12.69 -13.12 -6.33
CA SER A 143 13.34 -14.37 -5.90
C SER A 143 14.26 -15.01 -6.94
N MET A 144 14.17 -14.61 -8.21
CA MET A 144 15.12 -15.03 -9.24
C MET A 144 16.53 -14.47 -9.05
N LEU A 145 16.71 -13.38 -8.28
CA LEU A 145 18.04 -12.90 -7.88
C LEU A 145 18.70 -13.81 -6.85
N VAL A 146 17.93 -14.38 -5.92
CA VAL A 146 18.47 -15.31 -4.91
C VAL A 146 19.10 -16.54 -5.58
N GLN A 147 18.58 -16.97 -6.74
CA GLN A 147 19.17 -18.06 -7.53
C GLN A 147 20.54 -17.72 -8.16
N LYS A 148 20.96 -16.45 -8.13
CA LYS A 148 22.25 -15.98 -8.62
C LYS A 148 23.28 -15.78 -7.51
N LEU A 149 22.86 -15.91 -6.26
CA LEU A 149 23.74 -15.83 -5.11
C LEU A 149 24.34 -17.20 -4.81
N SER A 150 25.58 -17.21 -4.36
CA SER A 150 26.25 -18.39 -3.81
C SER A 150 25.75 -18.61 -2.39
N LEU A 151 24.96 -19.67 -2.18
CA LEU A 151 24.34 -19.96 -0.88
C LEU A 151 24.99 -21.17 -0.23
N GLU A 152 26.31 -21.13 -0.06
CA GLU A 152 27.06 -22.20 0.57
C GLU A 152 26.78 -22.21 2.09
N SER A 153 26.41 -23.39 2.59
CA SER A 153 26.10 -23.55 4.00
C SER A 153 27.38 -23.55 4.84
N VAL A 154 27.35 -22.80 5.93
CA VAL A 154 28.36 -22.82 6.99
C VAL A 154 27.79 -23.47 8.24
N ASP A 155 28.58 -24.31 8.90
CA ASP A 155 28.24 -24.84 10.21
C ASP A 155 28.66 -23.85 11.29
N LEU A 156 27.67 -23.29 12.00
CA LEU A 156 27.90 -22.26 13.02
C LEU A 156 27.69 -22.88 14.41
N GLN A 157 28.80 -23.30 15.02
CA GLN A 157 28.83 -23.92 16.35
C GLN A 157 28.94 -22.88 17.48
N GLU A 158 29.43 -21.67 17.17
CA GLU A 158 29.61 -20.59 18.14
C GLU A 158 28.27 -19.97 18.55
N SER A 159 28.19 -19.41 19.75
CA SER A 159 27.03 -18.63 20.18
C SER A 159 26.92 -17.32 19.39
N TYR A 160 25.70 -16.89 19.11
CA TYR A 160 25.44 -15.74 18.23
C TYR A 160 24.27 -14.88 18.70
N ILE A 161 24.12 -13.70 18.08
CA ILE A 161 22.91 -12.87 18.18
C ILE A 161 22.01 -13.17 16.98
N ALA A 162 20.75 -13.50 17.22
CA ALA A 162 19.76 -13.71 16.18
C ALA A 162 18.96 -12.44 15.91
N LEU A 163 18.80 -12.05 14.65
CA LEU A 163 17.89 -10.98 14.20
C LEU A 163 16.76 -11.62 13.40
N VAL A 164 15.53 -11.57 13.89
CA VAL A 164 14.43 -12.39 13.38
C VAL A 164 13.36 -11.50 12.74
N ASP A 165 13.07 -11.74 11.45
CA ASP A 165 11.89 -11.17 10.79
C ASP A 165 10.63 -11.86 11.33
N MET A 166 9.89 -11.14 12.17
CA MET A 166 8.67 -11.67 12.78
C MET A 166 7.56 -11.91 11.76
N GLY A 167 7.48 -11.13 10.68
CA GLY A 167 6.49 -11.33 9.62
C GLY A 167 6.66 -12.69 8.91
N MET A 168 7.89 -13.18 8.78
CA MET A 168 8.16 -14.56 8.36
C MET A 168 7.67 -15.58 9.39
N ILE A 169 8.02 -15.40 10.67
CA ILE A 169 7.63 -16.33 11.73
C ILE A 169 6.11 -16.44 11.86
N TRP A 170 5.37 -15.34 11.70
CA TRP A 170 3.90 -15.36 11.73
C TRP A 170 3.31 -16.31 10.68
N ARG A 171 3.90 -16.34 9.48
CA ARG A 171 3.51 -17.24 8.39
C ARG A 171 3.90 -18.68 8.70
N MET A 172 5.10 -18.92 9.25
CA MET A 172 5.56 -20.25 9.62
C MET A 172 4.73 -20.88 10.75
N ALA A 173 4.27 -20.07 11.71
CA ALA A 173 3.45 -20.52 12.83
C ALA A 173 1.99 -20.79 12.43
N THR A 174 1.56 -20.40 11.22
CA THR A 174 0.19 -20.64 10.76
C THR A 174 -0.10 -22.15 10.77
N PRO A 175 -1.17 -22.62 11.44
CA PRO A 175 -1.46 -24.05 11.55
C PRO A 175 -1.80 -24.65 10.19
N SER A 176 -1.24 -25.84 9.94
CA SER A 176 -1.59 -26.68 8.80
C SER A 176 -3.05 -27.16 8.90
N ALA A 177 -3.56 -27.89 7.91
CA ALA A 177 -4.90 -28.49 8.03
C ALA A 177 -4.96 -29.53 9.17
N GLU A 178 -3.85 -30.22 9.42
CA GLU A 178 -3.71 -31.28 10.42
C GLU A 178 -3.56 -30.70 11.83
N ASP A 179 -2.87 -29.56 11.96
CA ASP A 179 -2.64 -28.88 13.25
C ASP A 179 -3.92 -28.28 13.86
N ARG A 180 -5.04 -28.22 13.11
CA ARG A 180 -6.25 -27.49 13.52
C ARG A 180 -7.08 -28.16 14.61
N ARG A 181 -6.67 -29.35 15.03
CA ARG A 181 -7.14 -30.00 16.25
C ARG A 181 -5.92 -30.29 17.12
N THR A 182 -6.02 -29.97 18.40
CA THR A 182 -5.06 -30.43 19.40
C THR A 182 -5.06 -31.96 19.47
N GLN A 183 -4.03 -32.56 20.08
CA GLN A 183 -3.95 -34.03 20.24
C GLN A 183 -5.17 -34.59 20.99
N ASP A 184 -5.78 -33.79 21.88
CA ASP A 184 -6.99 -34.12 22.62
C ASP A 184 -8.31 -33.88 21.85
N GLY A 185 -8.22 -33.49 20.57
CA GLY A 185 -9.36 -33.22 19.71
C GLY A 185 -10.02 -31.84 19.89
N ASN A 186 -9.51 -31.00 20.80
CA ASN A 186 -10.00 -29.63 21.00
C ASN A 186 -9.65 -28.72 19.81
N PRO A 187 -10.47 -27.68 19.54
CA PRO A 187 -10.17 -26.69 18.50
C PRO A 187 -8.85 -25.96 18.77
N TYR A 188 -8.05 -25.74 17.74
CA TYR A 188 -6.82 -24.93 17.82
C TYR A 188 -7.14 -23.47 18.13
N LYS A 189 -6.44 -22.88 19.10
CA LYS A 189 -6.68 -21.54 19.64
C LYS A 189 -5.54 -20.57 19.34
N TRP A 190 -5.76 -19.30 19.64
CA TRP A 190 -4.69 -18.29 19.59
C TRP A 190 -3.56 -18.58 20.58
N SER A 191 -3.85 -19.17 21.75
CA SER A 191 -2.81 -19.65 22.69
C SER A 191 -1.87 -20.66 22.04
N ASP A 192 -2.41 -21.60 21.27
CA ASP A 192 -1.62 -22.62 20.57
C ASP A 192 -0.77 -21.99 19.47
N TYR A 193 -1.31 -20.99 18.77
CA TYR A 193 -0.58 -20.21 17.78
C TYR A 193 0.64 -19.49 18.36
N VAL A 194 0.47 -18.73 19.45
CA VAL A 194 1.60 -17.99 20.07
C VAL A 194 2.61 -18.93 20.73
N HIS A 195 2.16 -20.07 21.27
CA HIS A 195 3.03 -21.12 21.78
C HIS A 195 3.84 -21.79 20.66
N LYS A 196 3.21 -22.14 19.54
CA LYS A 196 3.91 -22.67 18.36
C LYS A 196 4.91 -21.66 17.80
N LEU A 197 4.53 -20.39 17.74
CA LEU A 197 5.38 -19.30 17.28
C LEU A 197 6.66 -19.17 18.11
N SER A 198 6.53 -19.09 19.43
CA SER A 198 7.68 -18.99 20.35
C SER A 198 8.55 -20.25 20.31
N SER A 199 7.94 -21.43 20.25
CA SER A 199 8.65 -22.71 20.09
C SER A 199 9.49 -22.74 18.81
N ILE A 200 8.97 -22.21 17.69
CA ILE A 200 9.71 -22.09 16.43
C ILE A 200 10.92 -21.18 16.61
N ILE A 201 10.78 -20.02 17.25
CA ILE A 201 11.87 -19.06 17.47
C ILE A 201 12.99 -19.73 18.28
N LEU A 202 12.66 -20.31 19.43
CA LEU A 202 13.63 -20.93 20.34
C LEU A 202 14.32 -22.16 19.71
N ALA A 203 13.56 -23.03 19.05
CA ALA A 203 14.13 -24.23 18.40
C ALA A 203 15.07 -23.86 17.24
N ARG A 204 14.71 -22.83 16.45
CA ARG A 204 15.56 -22.35 15.36
C ARG A 204 16.83 -21.67 15.86
N HIS A 205 16.82 -21.08 17.05
CA HIS A 205 17.92 -20.28 17.58
C HIS A 205 18.44 -20.79 18.92
N HIS A 206 18.59 -22.11 19.05
CA HIS A 206 19.05 -22.76 20.29
C HIS A 206 20.46 -22.34 20.75
N ASN A 207 21.34 -21.90 19.84
CA ASN A 207 22.69 -21.40 20.17
C ASN A 207 22.74 -19.87 20.36
N ALA A 208 21.61 -19.17 20.18
CA ALA A 208 21.59 -17.73 20.35
C ALA A 208 21.54 -17.35 21.83
N HIS A 209 22.42 -16.45 22.27
CA HIS A 209 22.36 -15.87 23.62
C HIS A 209 21.44 -14.64 23.67
N ARG A 210 21.17 -14.02 22.51
CA ARG A 210 20.20 -12.93 22.34
C ARG A 210 19.41 -13.10 21.05
N ILE A 211 18.10 -12.90 21.12
CA ILE A 211 17.18 -12.93 19.98
C ILE A 211 16.49 -11.57 19.90
N ILE A 212 16.68 -10.86 18.79
CA ILE A 212 16.03 -9.58 18.50
C ILE A 212 14.92 -9.81 17.47
N CYS A 213 13.68 -9.75 17.93
CA CYS A 213 12.47 -9.90 17.13
C CYS A 213 12.11 -8.56 16.50
N VAL A 214 12.20 -8.46 15.16
CA VAL A 214 11.97 -7.22 14.41
C VAL A 214 10.64 -7.31 13.63
N ASN A 215 9.82 -6.25 13.71
CA ASN A 215 8.61 -6.12 12.91
C ASN A 215 8.54 -4.78 12.18
N ASP A 216 7.70 -4.72 11.13
CA ASP A 216 7.28 -3.44 10.54
C ASP A 216 6.39 -2.68 11.54
N PRO A 217 6.46 -1.34 11.60
CA PRO A 217 5.43 -0.53 12.22
C PRO A 217 4.21 -0.46 11.29
N TYR A 218 3.12 -1.12 11.69
CA TYR A 218 1.88 -1.17 10.89
C TYR A 218 0.97 0.04 11.11
N ASP A 219 1.27 0.87 12.10
CA ASP A 219 0.56 2.09 12.49
C ASP A 219 1.07 3.36 11.79
N THR A 220 2.17 3.29 11.03
CA THR A 220 2.72 4.43 10.31
C THR A 220 1.92 4.73 9.05
N ALA A 221 1.32 5.92 8.99
CA ALA A 221 0.70 6.50 7.80
C ALA A 221 1.74 7.15 6.88
N TYR A 222 1.44 7.21 5.58
CA TYR A 222 2.26 7.84 4.54
C TYR A 222 3.62 7.17 4.33
N SER A 223 3.61 5.84 4.24
CA SER A 223 4.78 5.04 3.88
C SER A 223 4.84 4.79 2.37
N THR A 224 6.05 4.55 1.84
CA THR A 224 6.27 4.05 0.47
C THR A 224 5.55 2.72 0.18
N LYS A 225 5.07 2.02 1.21
CA LYS A 225 4.30 0.77 1.10
C LYS A 225 2.79 0.96 1.07
N ASP A 226 2.25 2.17 1.19
CA ASP A 226 0.81 2.38 1.30
C ASP A 226 0.05 1.91 0.05
N ASP A 227 0.55 2.21 -1.15
CA ASP A 227 -0.04 1.68 -2.40
C ASP A 227 -0.11 0.14 -2.43
N GLU A 228 0.91 -0.52 -1.90
CA GLU A 228 0.98 -1.98 -1.83
C GLU A 228 0.05 -2.54 -0.74
N ARG A 229 -0.15 -1.82 0.36
CA ARG A 229 -1.14 -2.14 1.40
C ARG A 229 -2.56 -2.01 0.82
N ASP A 230 -2.84 -0.94 0.10
CA ASP A 230 -4.12 -0.69 -0.55
C ASP A 230 -4.46 -1.78 -1.59
N LEU A 231 -3.50 -2.17 -2.43
CA LEU A 231 -3.66 -3.26 -3.39
C LEU A 231 -4.02 -4.59 -2.72
N ARG A 232 -3.49 -4.87 -1.52
CA ARG A 232 -3.80 -6.10 -0.74
C ARG A 232 -5.21 -6.06 -0.17
N VAL A 233 -5.74 -4.87 0.12
CA VAL A 233 -7.12 -4.68 0.59
C VAL A 233 -8.10 -4.77 -0.57
N GLN A 234 -7.78 -4.20 -1.74
CA GLN A 234 -8.65 -4.18 -2.94
C GLN A 234 -9.10 -5.58 -3.42
N GLY A 235 -8.35 -6.64 -3.08
CA GLY A 235 -8.72 -8.03 -3.39
C GLY A 235 -9.81 -8.64 -2.48
N ASN A 236 -10.20 -7.95 -1.40
CA ASN A 236 -11.18 -8.42 -0.42
C ASN A 236 -12.34 -7.42 -0.33
N THR A 237 -13.57 -7.92 -0.42
CA THR A 237 -14.79 -7.08 -0.32
C THR A 237 -14.99 -6.48 1.07
N HIS A 238 -14.47 -7.14 2.11
CA HIS A 238 -14.51 -6.67 3.50
C HIS A 238 -13.38 -7.33 4.30
N VAL A 239 -12.67 -6.56 5.13
CA VAL A 239 -11.68 -7.07 6.09
C VAL A 239 -12.16 -6.68 7.50
N PRO A 240 -12.67 -7.63 8.29
CA PRO A 240 -13.22 -7.30 9.61
C PRO A 240 -12.10 -6.94 10.59
N ASN A 241 -12.38 -5.99 11.49
CA ASN A 241 -11.52 -5.80 12.66
C ASN A 241 -11.66 -6.97 13.61
N THR A 242 -10.52 -7.55 13.96
CA THR A 242 -10.46 -8.75 14.80
C THR A 242 -9.67 -8.46 16.06
N TYR A 243 -10.31 -8.64 17.22
CA TYR A 243 -9.69 -8.56 18.53
C TYR A 243 -9.37 -9.98 19.00
N MET A 244 -8.09 -10.33 18.93
CA MET A 244 -7.63 -11.69 19.18
C MET A 244 -7.51 -11.90 20.69
N LYS A 245 -8.12 -12.98 21.20
CA LYS A 245 -7.94 -13.42 22.60
C LYS A 245 -7.36 -14.82 22.61
N LEU A 246 -6.47 -15.08 23.56
CA LEU A 246 -5.77 -16.37 23.67
C LEU A 246 -6.71 -17.59 23.73
N GLY A 247 -7.86 -17.43 24.39
CA GLY A 247 -8.86 -18.51 24.53
C GLY A 247 -9.74 -18.76 23.30
N ASP A 248 -9.74 -17.84 22.33
CA ASP A 248 -10.60 -17.92 21.16
C ASP A 248 -10.05 -18.91 20.12
N ALA A 249 -10.94 -19.49 19.33
CA ALA A 249 -10.56 -20.37 18.24
C ALA A 249 -9.74 -19.61 17.19
N PHE A 250 -8.67 -20.24 16.70
CA PHE A 250 -7.84 -19.67 15.67
C PHE A 250 -8.55 -19.70 14.31
N PRO A 251 -8.50 -18.61 13.51
CA PRO A 251 -9.22 -18.54 12.25
C PRO A 251 -8.77 -19.58 11.20
N THR A 252 -9.62 -19.80 10.20
CA THR A 252 -9.22 -20.57 9.00
C THR A 252 -8.04 -19.91 8.29
N ALA A 253 -7.23 -20.67 7.54
CA ALA A 253 -6.07 -20.11 6.83
C ALA A 253 -6.47 -18.96 5.89
N ARG A 254 -7.65 -19.08 5.25
CA ARG A 254 -8.23 -18.02 4.41
C ARG A 254 -8.58 -16.78 5.24
N MET A 255 -9.27 -16.95 6.36
CA MET A 255 -9.64 -15.85 7.24
C MET A 255 -8.41 -15.17 7.86
N PHE A 256 -7.39 -15.94 8.26
CA PHE A 256 -6.15 -15.39 8.78
C PHE A 256 -5.42 -14.56 7.71
N LYS A 257 -5.37 -15.05 6.46
CA LYS A 257 -4.81 -14.29 5.34
C LYS A 257 -5.57 -12.97 5.11
N THR A 258 -6.90 -12.99 5.17
CA THR A 258 -7.72 -11.77 5.05
C THR A 258 -7.50 -10.83 6.23
N LEU A 259 -7.40 -11.34 7.46
CA LEU A 259 -7.10 -10.57 8.67
C LEU A 259 -5.78 -9.81 8.53
N LEU A 260 -4.74 -10.47 8.01
CA LEU A 260 -3.43 -9.88 7.74
C LEU A 260 -3.41 -8.86 6.59
N CYS A 261 -4.53 -8.57 5.92
CA CYS A 261 -4.62 -7.46 4.96
C CYS A 261 -4.81 -6.11 5.67
N SER A 262 -5.32 -6.08 6.91
CA SER A 262 -5.51 -4.85 7.68
C SER A 262 -4.28 -4.53 8.53
N SER A 263 -3.75 -3.31 8.40
CA SER A 263 -2.67 -2.76 9.24
C SER A 263 -3.02 -2.82 10.72
N SER A 264 -4.23 -2.39 11.07
CA SER A 264 -4.78 -2.43 12.41
C SER A 264 -4.76 -3.82 13.04
N ASN A 265 -5.26 -4.82 12.30
CA ASN A 265 -5.25 -6.21 12.77
C ASN A 265 -3.83 -6.74 12.99
N LYS A 266 -2.87 -6.35 12.15
CA LYS A 266 -1.46 -6.70 12.38
C LYS A 266 -0.89 -6.04 13.63
N GLY A 267 -1.24 -4.78 13.89
CA GLY A 267 -0.87 -4.08 15.13
C GLY A 267 -1.41 -4.80 16.38
N ARG A 268 -2.67 -5.25 16.34
CA ARG A 268 -3.25 -6.06 17.44
C ARG A 268 -2.54 -7.41 17.61
N LEU A 269 -2.18 -8.08 16.50
CA LEU A 269 -1.40 -9.32 16.53
C LEU A 269 -0.02 -9.09 17.16
N GLN A 270 0.67 -8.00 16.81
CA GLN A 270 1.95 -7.62 17.43
C GLN A 270 1.84 -7.46 18.92
N LYS A 271 0.82 -6.71 19.41
CA LYS A 271 0.61 -6.49 20.84
C LYS A 271 0.41 -7.81 21.60
N MET A 272 -0.43 -8.71 21.08
CA MET A 272 -0.65 -10.04 21.68
C MET A 272 0.62 -10.90 21.70
N ILE A 273 1.38 -10.93 20.60
CA ILE A 273 2.65 -11.69 20.53
C ILE A 273 3.69 -11.10 21.47
N CYS A 274 3.82 -9.77 21.52
CA CYS A 274 4.76 -9.08 22.41
C CYS A 274 4.45 -9.38 23.89
N SER A 275 3.18 -9.33 24.29
CA SER A 275 2.75 -9.70 25.64
C SER A 275 3.13 -11.15 25.97
N TYR A 276 2.85 -12.09 25.07
CA TYR A 276 3.19 -13.50 25.30
C TYR A 276 4.71 -13.74 25.38
N LEU A 277 5.49 -13.08 24.51
CA LEU A 277 6.96 -13.16 24.54
C LEU A 277 7.55 -12.51 25.79
N THR A 278 6.88 -11.52 26.38
CA THR A 278 7.30 -10.88 27.64
C THR A 278 7.22 -11.87 28.80
N ASP A 279 6.12 -12.63 28.90
CA ASP A 279 5.97 -13.68 29.90
C ASP A 279 6.99 -14.80 29.68
N LEU A 280 7.19 -15.21 28.42
CA LEU A 280 8.17 -16.24 28.06
C LEU A 280 9.60 -15.81 28.42
N ALA A 281 9.97 -14.54 28.20
CA ALA A 281 11.30 -14.02 28.46
C ALA A 281 11.72 -14.10 29.93
N GLN A 282 10.77 -14.26 30.85
CA GLN A 282 11.03 -14.50 32.28
C GLN A 282 11.37 -15.96 32.60
N SER A 283 11.10 -16.88 31.67
CA SER A 283 11.21 -18.33 31.86
C SER A 283 12.36 -18.98 31.08
N VAL A 284 13.10 -18.19 30.28
CA VAL A 284 14.18 -18.67 29.42
C VAL A 284 15.46 -17.87 29.68
N ASP A 285 16.62 -18.53 29.52
CA ASP A 285 17.93 -17.90 29.73
C ASP A 285 18.35 -16.98 28.58
N VAL A 286 17.75 -17.14 27.39
CA VAL A 286 18.05 -16.31 26.23
C VAL A 286 17.47 -14.91 26.39
N GLU A 287 18.27 -13.88 26.10
CA GLU A 287 17.79 -12.50 26.12
C GLU A 287 16.86 -12.26 24.92
N ILE A 288 15.60 -11.88 25.18
CA ILE A 288 14.63 -11.58 24.12
C ILE A 288 14.44 -10.06 24.03
N VAL A 289 14.67 -9.51 22.84
CA VAL A 289 14.44 -8.09 22.52
C VAL A 289 13.35 -8.00 21.47
N TYR A 290 12.45 -7.03 21.60
CA TYR A 290 11.36 -6.81 20.67
C TYR A 290 11.41 -5.39 20.10
N SER A 291 11.44 -5.28 18.77
CA SER A 291 11.62 -4.02 18.04
C SER A 291 10.48 -3.79 17.04
N VAL A 292 9.82 -2.64 17.15
CA VAL A 292 8.76 -2.17 16.25
C VAL A 292 8.91 -0.66 16.06
N GLY A 293 9.33 -0.24 14.87
CA GLY A 293 9.61 1.17 14.58
C GLY A 293 10.55 1.79 15.63
N SER A 294 10.15 2.93 16.18
CA SER A 294 10.93 3.66 17.18
C SER A 294 10.90 3.04 18.59
N HIS A 295 10.18 1.95 18.80
CA HIS A 295 10.08 1.27 20.09
C HIS A 295 10.89 -0.02 20.07
N CYS A 296 11.91 -0.09 20.92
CA CYS A 296 12.70 -1.30 21.13
C CYS A 296 12.82 -1.56 22.63
N THR A 297 12.46 -2.77 23.06
CA THR A 297 12.41 -3.15 24.48
C THR A 297 13.09 -4.49 24.68
N ASN A 298 13.99 -4.57 25.67
CA ASN A 298 14.47 -5.84 26.17
C ASN A 298 13.36 -6.44 27.06
N LEU A 299 12.75 -7.53 26.62
CA LEU A 299 11.61 -8.15 27.30
C LEU A 299 12.02 -8.91 28.56
N SER A 300 13.27 -9.38 28.64
CA SER A 300 13.82 -10.05 29.83
C SER A 300 13.95 -9.08 31.01
N THR A 301 14.42 -7.85 30.75
CA THR A 301 14.64 -6.79 31.78
C THR A 301 13.53 -5.75 31.83
N GLN A 302 12.62 -5.77 30.86
CA GLN A 302 11.58 -4.77 30.61
C GLN A 302 12.12 -3.34 30.45
N GLN A 303 13.39 -3.19 30.04
CA GLN A 303 14.02 -1.89 29.83
C GLN A 303 13.97 -1.46 28.35
N PRO A 304 13.69 -0.18 28.08
CA PRO A 304 13.76 0.36 26.73
C PRO A 304 15.21 0.38 26.22
N MET A 305 15.41 0.06 24.95
CA MET A 305 16.69 0.02 24.26
C MET A 305 16.81 1.15 23.25
N GLN A 306 16.99 2.39 23.72
CA GLN A 306 17.00 3.60 22.87
C GLN A 306 18.02 3.55 21.72
N ASN A 307 19.13 2.82 21.89
CA ASN A 307 20.14 2.68 20.83
C ASN A 307 19.63 1.91 19.60
N TYR A 308 18.57 1.13 19.75
CA TYR A 308 17.93 0.31 18.71
C TYR A 308 16.58 0.88 18.26
N SER A 309 16.34 2.17 18.53
CA SER A 309 15.18 2.91 18.04
C SER A 309 15.45 3.48 16.65
N PHE A 310 14.59 3.16 15.69
CA PHE A 310 14.68 3.63 14.30
C PHE A 310 13.30 4.11 13.83
N ASP A 311 13.22 5.20 13.07
CA ASP A 311 11.94 5.67 12.49
C ASP A 311 11.58 4.97 11.16
N GLN A 312 12.24 3.86 10.87
CA GLN A 312 12.09 3.13 9.62
C GLN A 312 10.78 2.34 9.58
N SER A 313 10.12 2.40 8.43
CA SER A 313 8.85 1.73 8.15
C SER A 313 8.98 0.26 7.71
N GLU A 314 10.20 -0.24 7.50
CA GLU A 314 10.46 -1.57 6.98
C GLU A 314 11.37 -2.42 7.89
N ALA A 315 10.89 -3.61 8.26
CA ALA A 315 11.61 -4.54 9.12
C ALA A 315 12.96 -4.98 8.55
N ASP A 316 13.04 -5.17 7.23
CA ASP A 316 14.28 -5.59 6.55
C ASP A 316 15.41 -4.58 6.74
N THR A 317 15.12 -3.29 6.64
CA THR A 317 16.07 -2.22 6.88
C THR A 317 16.46 -2.15 8.35
N VAL A 318 15.50 -2.30 9.27
CA VAL A 318 15.76 -2.34 10.73
C VAL A 318 16.68 -3.50 11.13
N LEU A 319 16.59 -4.66 10.47
CA LEU A 319 17.53 -5.77 10.72
C LEU A 319 18.98 -5.33 10.48
N PHE A 320 19.24 -4.59 9.40
CA PHE A 320 20.60 -4.14 9.10
C PHE A 320 21.02 -2.92 9.92
N SER A 321 20.12 -2.00 10.24
CA SER A 321 20.42 -0.91 11.18
C SER A 321 20.78 -1.46 12.56
N THR A 322 20.09 -2.51 13.02
CA THR A 322 20.42 -3.24 14.24
C THR A 322 21.79 -3.90 14.14
N TYR A 323 22.12 -4.52 13.01
CA TYR A 323 23.45 -5.09 12.75
C TYR A 323 24.57 -4.03 12.87
N VAL A 324 24.37 -2.85 12.29
CA VAL A 324 25.32 -1.73 12.39
C VAL A 324 25.53 -1.32 13.84
N VAL A 325 24.45 -1.10 14.59
CA VAL A 325 24.51 -0.72 16.01
C VAL A 325 25.26 -1.76 16.83
N LEU A 326 25.06 -3.05 16.56
CA LEU A 326 25.82 -4.12 17.21
C LEU A 326 27.33 -3.99 16.93
N ARG A 327 27.71 -3.77 15.67
CA ARG A 327 29.13 -3.59 15.30
C ARG A 327 29.74 -2.33 15.91
N GLU A 328 29.03 -1.21 15.87
CA GLU A 328 29.48 0.05 16.47
C GLU A 328 29.61 -0.04 18.00
N SER A 329 28.79 -0.87 18.65
CA SER A 329 28.90 -1.16 20.08
C SER A 329 30.09 -2.05 20.46
N GLY A 330 30.85 -2.55 19.46
CA GLY A 330 32.01 -3.41 19.66
C GLY A 330 31.70 -4.91 19.69
N TYR A 331 30.46 -5.34 19.36
CA TYR A 331 30.13 -6.77 19.30
C TYR A 331 30.84 -7.44 18.12
N SER A 332 31.79 -8.33 18.42
CA SER A 332 32.61 -9.04 17.44
C SER A 332 32.09 -10.44 17.06
N GLY A 333 31.11 -10.97 17.80
CA GLY A 333 30.58 -12.32 17.57
C GLY A 333 29.74 -12.43 16.30
N PRO A 334 29.34 -13.66 15.91
CA PRO A 334 28.46 -13.86 14.77
C PRO A 334 27.07 -13.24 14.99
N VAL A 335 26.49 -12.73 13.90
CA VAL A 335 25.08 -12.28 13.85
C VAL A 335 24.36 -13.07 12.77
N VAL A 336 23.21 -13.64 13.12
CA VAL A 336 22.41 -14.48 12.22
C VAL A 336 21.07 -13.81 11.97
N ILE A 337 20.81 -13.41 10.72
CA ILE A 337 19.51 -12.92 10.29
C ILE A 337 18.62 -14.11 9.89
N ASP A 338 17.43 -14.22 10.47
CA ASP A 338 16.41 -15.22 10.10
C ASP A 338 15.29 -14.55 9.31
N ALA A 339 15.47 -14.50 8.00
CA ALA A 339 14.53 -13.91 7.06
C ALA A 339 14.53 -14.67 5.72
N THR A 340 13.43 -14.52 4.97
CA THR A 340 13.24 -15.21 3.68
C THR A 340 13.00 -14.26 2.51
N ASP A 341 12.85 -12.97 2.77
CA ASP A 341 12.61 -11.99 1.73
C ASP A 341 13.87 -11.77 0.89
N THR A 342 13.70 -11.64 -0.42
CA THR A 342 14.79 -11.37 -1.35
C THR A 342 15.52 -10.08 -1.01
N ASP A 343 14.78 -9.07 -0.54
CA ASP A 343 15.34 -7.75 -0.24
C ASP A 343 16.41 -7.86 0.86
N VAL A 344 16.23 -8.76 1.83
CA VAL A 344 17.23 -9.08 2.87
C VAL A 344 18.47 -9.76 2.31
N TYR A 345 18.34 -10.72 1.38
CA TYR A 345 19.51 -11.36 0.75
C TYR A 345 20.33 -10.36 -0.07
N VAL A 346 19.66 -9.45 -0.79
CA VAL A 346 20.32 -8.42 -1.60
C VAL A 346 21.05 -7.42 -0.70
N ALA A 347 20.42 -6.96 0.38
CA ALA A 347 21.05 -6.06 1.34
C ALA A 347 22.22 -6.72 2.07
N ALA A 348 22.09 -7.99 2.50
CA ALA A 348 23.15 -8.71 3.18
C ALA A 348 24.40 -8.92 2.32
N ALA A 349 24.23 -9.17 1.01
CA ALA A 349 25.34 -9.31 0.08
C ALA A 349 26.20 -8.04 -0.02
N LEU A 350 25.59 -6.85 0.09
CA LEU A 350 26.30 -5.58 0.14
C LEU A 350 26.89 -5.32 1.54
N ILE A 351 26.05 -5.38 2.58
CA ILE A 351 26.39 -4.89 3.92
C ILE A 351 27.47 -5.74 4.58
N SER A 352 27.49 -7.05 4.32
CA SER A 352 28.54 -7.94 4.81
C SER A 352 29.94 -7.66 4.23
N GLN A 353 30.02 -6.95 3.10
CA GLN A 353 31.29 -6.51 2.51
C GLN A 353 31.74 -5.14 3.05
N GLN A 354 30.78 -4.31 3.49
CA GLN A 354 31.06 -2.96 3.99
C GLN A 354 31.40 -2.91 5.48
N LEU A 355 30.88 -3.85 6.27
CA LEU A 355 31.06 -3.87 7.71
C LEU A 355 31.83 -5.10 8.19
N PRO A 356 32.76 -4.95 9.14
CA PRO A 356 33.49 -6.07 9.70
C PRO A 356 32.58 -6.98 10.53
N GLY A 357 33.00 -8.25 10.65
CA GLY A 357 32.34 -9.26 11.49
C GLY A 357 31.52 -10.26 10.70
N MET A 358 31.23 -11.40 11.32
CA MET A 358 30.52 -12.50 10.67
C MET A 358 29.01 -12.22 10.63
N LEU A 359 28.50 -11.91 9.43
CA LEU A 359 27.06 -11.82 9.16
C LEU A 359 26.60 -13.06 8.39
N CYS A 360 25.58 -13.72 8.92
CA CYS A 360 24.99 -14.91 8.32
C CYS A 360 23.48 -14.74 8.12
N ILE A 361 22.92 -15.44 7.15
CA ILE A 361 21.47 -15.59 6.99
C ILE A 361 21.09 -17.06 7.22
N LYS A 362 20.07 -17.28 8.06
CA LYS A 362 19.48 -18.59 8.28
C LYS A 362 18.48 -18.89 7.17
N ARG A 363 18.68 -20.01 6.48
CA ARG A 363 17.83 -20.51 5.40
C ARG A 363 17.35 -21.92 5.75
N LYS A 364 16.09 -22.04 6.14
CA LYS A 364 15.53 -23.31 6.67
C LYS A 364 16.36 -23.79 7.88
N GLN A 365 17.13 -24.86 7.72
CA GLN A 365 18.05 -25.40 8.74
C GLN A 365 19.52 -25.04 8.47
N GLU A 366 19.82 -24.50 7.29
CA GLU A 366 21.17 -24.10 6.89
C GLU A 366 21.44 -22.66 7.34
N THR A 367 22.71 -22.35 7.56
CA THR A 367 23.21 -21.00 7.78
C THR A 367 24.13 -20.66 6.63
N VAL A 368 24.00 -19.48 6.03
CA VAL A 368 24.81 -19.04 4.87
C VAL A 368 25.59 -17.81 5.28
N ARG A 369 26.89 -17.77 4.99
CA ARG A 369 27.70 -16.57 5.23
C ARG A 369 27.45 -15.54 4.14
N CYS A 370 27.17 -14.30 4.54
CA CYS A 370 26.68 -13.29 3.61
C CYS A 370 27.77 -12.73 2.68
N CYS A 371 29.02 -12.63 3.14
CA CYS A 371 30.12 -12.11 2.31
C CYS A 371 30.41 -13.01 1.10
N ASP A 372 30.11 -14.30 1.21
CA ASP A 372 30.38 -15.28 0.16
C ASP A 372 29.26 -15.32 -0.90
N MET A 373 28.17 -14.56 -0.71
CA MET A 373 26.98 -14.60 -1.60
C MET A 373 27.25 -14.10 -3.02
N THR A 374 28.19 -13.19 -3.19
CA THR A 374 28.55 -12.64 -4.50
C THR A 374 29.97 -12.10 -4.48
N THR A 375 30.56 -11.90 -5.66
CA THR A 375 31.89 -11.28 -5.78
C THR A 375 31.84 -9.82 -5.33
N ASP A 376 32.93 -9.27 -4.79
CA ASP A 376 33.04 -7.86 -4.36
C ASP A 376 32.50 -6.88 -5.42
N MET A 377 32.89 -7.06 -6.68
CA MET A 377 32.43 -6.22 -7.79
C MET A 377 30.91 -6.22 -7.99
N MET A 378 30.25 -7.34 -7.70
CA MET A 378 28.80 -7.46 -7.80
C MET A 378 28.12 -6.94 -6.53
N ALA A 379 28.71 -7.13 -5.36
CA ALA A 379 28.20 -6.60 -4.10
C ALA A 379 28.01 -5.07 -4.20
N ASP A 380 28.96 -4.37 -4.82
CA ASP A 380 28.92 -2.90 -5.00
C ASP A 380 27.70 -2.37 -5.78
N CYS A 381 27.09 -3.19 -6.63
CA CYS A 381 26.01 -2.77 -7.53
C CYS A 381 24.72 -3.59 -7.43
N ILE A 382 24.66 -4.63 -6.59
CA ILE A 382 23.53 -5.58 -6.54
C ILE A 382 22.25 -4.92 -6.03
N VAL A 383 22.36 -4.03 -5.04
CA VAL A 383 21.24 -3.26 -4.49
C VAL A 383 20.66 -2.34 -5.57
N GLN A 384 21.52 -1.60 -6.28
CA GLN A 384 21.14 -0.67 -7.33
C GLN A 384 20.51 -1.41 -8.51
N LEU A 385 21.07 -2.56 -8.90
CA LEU A 385 20.48 -3.44 -9.90
C LEU A 385 19.08 -3.87 -9.46
N HIS A 386 18.92 -4.27 -8.20
CA HIS A 386 17.64 -4.70 -7.65
C HIS A 386 16.58 -3.59 -7.68
N CYS A 387 16.92 -2.39 -7.20
CA CYS A 387 16.06 -1.22 -7.19
C CYS A 387 15.70 -0.73 -8.60
N MET A 388 16.66 -0.75 -9.54
CA MET A 388 16.46 -0.33 -10.94
C MET A 388 15.60 -1.31 -11.72
N THR A 389 15.69 -2.62 -11.45
CA THR A 389 14.98 -3.66 -12.20
C THR A 389 13.65 -4.09 -11.58
N GLY A 390 13.18 -3.31 -10.61
CA GLY A 390 11.88 -3.46 -9.95
C GLY A 390 11.97 -4.11 -8.59
N CYS A 391 11.43 -3.45 -7.58
CA CYS A 391 11.28 -3.96 -6.22
C CYS A 391 9.84 -3.68 -5.75
N ASP A 392 9.55 -3.62 -4.44
CA ASP A 392 8.17 -3.36 -4.00
C ASP A 392 7.72 -1.93 -4.31
N ALA A 393 8.62 -0.98 -4.10
CA ALA A 393 8.38 0.45 -4.24
C ALA A 393 8.92 1.03 -5.57
N ASN A 394 9.40 0.21 -6.51
CA ASN A 394 9.81 0.68 -7.83
C ASN A 394 9.53 -0.35 -8.92
N SER A 395 9.27 0.11 -10.14
CA SER A 395 8.73 -0.76 -11.19
C SER A 395 9.77 -1.65 -11.88
N GLY A 396 9.34 -2.78 -12.42
CA GLY A 396 10.11 -3.51 -13.42
C GLY A 396 9.96 -2.93 -14.82
N PHE A 397 10.92 -3.22 -15.70
CA PHE A 397 10.78 -2.94 -17.13
C PHE A 397 10.02 -4.08 -17.82
N TYR A 398 9.11 -3.74 -18.73
CA TYR A 398 8.32 -4.71 -19.47
C TYR A 398 9.19 -5.73 -20.21
N GLY A 399 8.96 -7.02 -19.94
CA GLY A 399 9.67 -8.12 -20.60
C GLY A 399 11.14 -8.26 -20.21
N LYS A 400 11.58 -7.63 -19.11
CA LYS A 400 12.97 -7.66 -18.64
C LYS A 400 13.06 -8.39 -17.31
N GLY A 401 13.62 -9.59 -17.32
CA GLY A 401 13.77 -10.43 -16.14
C GLY A 401 15.06 -10.14 -15.37
N LYS A 402 14.96 -10.06 -14.03
CA LYS A 402 16.10 -9.80 -13.13
C LYS A 402 17.30 -10.73 -13.37
N LYS A 403 17.04 -12.03 -13.56
CA LYS A 403 18.09 -13.02 -13.83
C LYS A 403 18.93 -12.69 -15.08
N SER A 404 18.25 -12.28 -16.16
CA SER A 404 18.90 -11.93 -17.43
C SER A 404 19.68 -10.61 -17.30
N VAL A 405 19.14 -9.63 -16.57
CA VAL A 405 19.86 -8.37 -16.33
C VAL A 405 21.08 -8.61 -15.45
N TYR A 406 20.96 -9.41 -14.38
CA TYR A 406 22.09 -9.83 -13.55
C TYR A 406 23.21 -10.44 -14.39
N ASP A 407 22.88 -11.39 -15.28
CA ASP A 407 23.87 -12.05 -16.14
C ASP A 407 24.60 -11.08 -17.08
N GLN A 408 23.93 -10.01 -17.52
CA GLN A 408 24.55 -8.97 -18.33
C GLN A 408 25.46 -8.05 -17.49
N VAL A 409 25.03 -7.66 -16.29
CA VAL A 409 25.81 -6.81 -15.39
C VAL A 409 27.04 -7.55 -14.85
N ALA A 410 26.92 -8.82 -14.51
CA ALA A 410 28.04 -9.66 -14.07
C ALA A 410 29.15 -9.76 -15.14
N LYS A 411 28.81 -9.63 -16.42
CA LYS A 411 29.78 -9.68 -17.53
C LYS A 411 30.29 -8.32 -17.98
N SER A 412 29.67 -7.21 -17.53
CA SER A 412 29.95 -5.86 -18.03
C SER A 412 30.50 -4.96 -16.92
N PRO A 413 31.81 -4.68 -16.90
CA PRO A 413 32.39 -3.70 -15.98
C PRO A 413 31.76 -2.31 -16.14
N VAL A 414 31.42 -1.92 -17.38
CA VAL A 414 30.75 -0.65 -17.69
C VAL A 414 29.37 -0.57 -17.03
N ALA A 415 28.59 -1.66 -17.08
CA ALA A 415 27.28 -1.70 -16.43
C ALA A 415 27.38 -1.57 -14.91
N ARG A 416 28.38 -2.24 -14.30
CA ARG A 416 28.65 -2.11 -12.87
C ARG A 416 29.02 -0.67 -12.50
N GLN A 417 29.89 -0.04 -13.30
CA GLN A 417 30.27 1.36 -13.10
C GLN A 417 29.05 2.28 -13.20
N GLN A 418 28.19 2.12 -14.21
CA GLN A 418 26.98 2.94 -14.40
C GLN A 418 25.99 2.83 -13.23
N LEU A 419 25.98 1.70 -12.51
CA LEU A 419 25.12 1.50 -11.34
C LEU A 419 25.77 1.96 -10.04
N SER A 420 27.10 1.89 -9.94
CA SER A 420 27.85 1.97 -8.66
C SER A 420 27.51 3.19 -7.79
N ARG A 421 27.30 4.36 -8.41
CA ARG A 421 27.04 5.63 -7.69
C ARG A 421 25.58 5.87 -7.31
N CYS A 422 24.67 5.01 -7.77
CA CYS A 422 23.26 5.12 -7.41
C CYS A 422 23.08 4.74 -5.93
N GLY A 423 22.44 5.63 -5.16
CA GLY A 423 22.26 5.50 -3.72
C GLY A 423 23.45 5.99 -2.87
N ASP A 424 24.50 6.56 -3.45
CA ASP A 424 25.60 7.15 -2.67
C ASP A 424 25.16 8.41 -1.91
N ASN A 425 24.28 9.21 -2.52
CA ASN A 425 23.73 10.42 -1.94
C ASN A 425 22.22 10.42 -2.11
N LEU A 426 21.53 11.06 -1.18
CA LEU A 426 20.07 11.21 -1.23
C LEU A 426 19.62 11.96 -2.50
N ALA A 427 20.32 13.04 -2.84
CA ALA A 427 20.10 13.77 -4.09
C ALA A 427 20.78 13.07 -5.27
N LEU A 428 20.00 12.76 -6.31
CA LEU A 428 20.50 12.16 -7.54
C LEU A 428 21.07 13.26 -8.45
N THR A 429 22.39 13.28 -8.63
CA THR A 429 23.05 14.22 -9.55
C THR A 429 22.76 13.89 -11.02
N GLU A 430 22.75 14.89 -11.90
CA GLU A 430 22.55 14.68 -13.35
C GLU A 430 23.61 13.75 -13.97
N GLU A 431 24.85 13.74 -13.46
CA GLU A 431 25.90 12.83 -13.93
C GLU A 431 25.51 11.36 -13.68
N VAL A 432 25.08 11.03 -12.46
CA VAL A 432 24.64 9.68 -12.11
C VAL A 432 23.34 9.34 -12.84
N LEU A 433 22.43 10.30 -13.02
CA LEU A 433 21.21 10.09 -13.80
C LEU A 433 21.53 9.69 -15.25
N GLU A 434 22.46 10.38 -15.92
CA GLU A 434 22.86 10.02 -17.29
C GLU A 434 23.52 8.63 -17.34
N GLN A 435 24.27 8.23 -16.30
CA GLN A 435 24.79 6.88 -16.19
C GLN A 435 23.66 5.83 -16.09
N LEU A 436 22.61 6.10 -15.31
CA LEU A 436 21.43 5.22 -15.21
C LEU A 436 20.61 5.18 -16.51
N PHE A 437 20.56 6.29 -17.26
CA PHE A 437 19.96 6.34 -18.60
C PHE A 437 20.77 5.50 -19.59
N ALA A 438 22.09 5.65 -19.58
CA ALA A 438 23.00 4.84 -20.39
C ALA A 438 22.89 3.34 -20.05
N PHE A 439 22.80 2.98 -18.77
CA PHE A 439 22.52 1.62 -18.32
C PHE A 439 21.18 1.10 -18.86
N THR A 440 20.12 1.91 -18.80
CA THR A 440 18.80 1.54 -19.31
C THR A 440 18.85 1.28 -20.81
N ARG A 441 19.47 2.16 -21.60
CA ARG A 441 19.63 1.96 -23.05
C ARG A 441 20.43 0.70 -23.36
N SER A 442 21.65 0.62 -22.85
CA SER A 442 22.64 -0.40 -23.24
C SER A 442 22.33 -1.79 -22.68
N ILE A 443 21.97 -1.90 -21.41
CA ILE A 443 21.78 -3.19 -20.73
C ILE A 443 20.32 -3.63 -20.74
N ILE A 444 19.39 -2.72 -20.42
CA ILE A 444 17.97 -3.11 -20.36
C ILE A 444 17.43 -3.29 -21.78
N TYR A 445 17.71 -2.36 -22.70
CA TYR A 445 17.14 -2.39 -24.06
C TYR A 445 18.10 -2.87 -25.15
N GLY A 446 19.39 -3.03 -24.87
CA GLY A 446 20.38 -3.51 -25.84
C GLY A 446 20.77 -2.48 -26.88
N ASP A 447 20.57 -1.19 -26.59
CA ASP A 447 20.86 -0.08 -27.49
C ASP A 447 22.13 0.67 -27.06
N ASN A 448 23.20 0.42 -27.81
CA ASN A 448 24.51 1.04 -27.59
C ASN A 448 24.78 2.19 -28.57
N LYS A 449 23.83 2.50 -29.46
CA LYS A 449 24.03 3.48 -30.55
C LYS A 449 23.38 4.82 -30.23
N SER A 450 22.20 4.79 -29.61
CA SER A 450 21.46 6.00 -29.27
C SER A 450 22.08 6.74 -28.07
N LYS A 451 22.12 8.07 -28.19
CA LYS A 451 22.65 9.01 -27.18
C LYS A 451 21.56 9.59 -26.29
N THR A 452 20.30 9.48 -26.67
CA THR A 452 19.14 9.94 -25.86
C THR A 452 18.07 8.85 -25.76
N MET A 453 17.16 8.99 -24.79
CA MET A 453 16.01 8.07 -24.68
C MET A 453 15.06 8.20 -25.87
N ALA A 454 14.89 9.42 -26.40
CA ALA A 454 14.09 9.69 -27.59
C ALA A 454 14.64 8.99 -28.84
N GLU A 455 15.97 9.07 -29.05
CA GLU A 455 16.65 8.34 -30.12
C GLU A 455 16.48 6.82 -29.97
N ALA A 456 16.64 6.30 -28.76
CA ALA A 456 16.49 4.87 -28.49
C ALA A 456 15.06 4.38 -28.74
N ARG A 457 14.05 5.19 -28.36
CA ARG A 457 12.64 4.95 -28.67
C ARG A 457 12.38 4.95 -30.18
N ALA A 458 12.92 5.93 -30.91
CA ALA A 458 12.78 6.01 -32.36
C ALA A 458 13.48 4.85 -33.09
N ALA A 459 14.71 4.50 -32.68
CA ALA A 459 15.46 3.36 -33.21
C ALA A 459 14.71 2.05 -32.97
N LYS A 460 14.16 1.88 -31.75
CA LYS A 460 13.34 0.71 -31.41
C LYS A 460 12.04 0.69 -32.24
N TRP A 461 11.36 1.81 -32.38
CA TRP A 461 10.14 1.91 -33.20
C TRP A 461 10.37 1.46 -34.65
N ARG A 462 11.45 1.92 -35.27
CA ARG A 462 11.81 1.58 -36.66
C ARG A 462 12.06 0.08 -36.84
N THR A 463 12.56 -0.62 -35.83
CA THR A 463 12.95 -2.03 -35.91
C THR A 463 11.88 -3.01 -35.46
N ILE A 464 10.92 -2.61 -34.62
CA ILE A 464 9.86 -3.51 -34.19
C ILE A 464 8.86 -3.76 -35.34
N LYS A 465 8.65 -5.03 -35.69
CA LYS A 465 7.67 -5.46 -36.71
C LYS A 465 6.22 -5.15 -36.32
N LYS A 466 5.83 -5.50 -35.08
CA LYS A 466 4.49 -5.23 -34.53
C LYS A 466 4.56 -3.99 -33.64
N LYS A 467 4.19 -2.83 -34.18
CA LYS A 467 4.22 -1.55 -33.47
C LYS A 467 3.43 -1.66 -32.16
N SER A 468 4.06 -1.24 -31.06
CA SER A 468 3.45 -1.19 -29.72
C SER A 468 4.33 -0.37 -28.80
N PHE A 469 3.69 0.47 -27.97
CA PHE A 469 4.38 1.36 -27.04
C PHE A 469 5.02 0.63 -25.85
N ILE A 470 4.43 -0.49 -25.41
CA ILE A 470 4.91 -1.28 -24.28
C ILE A 470 6.32 -1.86 -24.48
N ARG A 471 6.74 -2.02 -25.75
CA ARG A 471 8.05 -2.58 -26.14
C ARG A 471 9.12 -1.52 -26.35
N LEU A 472 8.76 -0.24 -26.29
CA LEU A 472 9.70 0.86 -26.38
C LEU A 472 10.42 1.05 -25.03
N PRO A 473 11.61 1.68 -25.03
CA PRO A 473 12.15 2.30 -23.83
C PRO A 473 11.20 3.33 -23.23
N PRO A 474 11.22 3.56 -21.90
CA PRO A 474 10.50 4.67 -21.29
C PRO A 474 10.99 6.01 -21.84
N ASP A 475 10.12 7.02 -21.78
CA ASP A 475 10.50 8.42 -22.05
C ASP A 475 11.42 8.93 -20.92
N ALA A 476 12.15 10.00 -21.20
CA ALA A 476 13.16 10.54 -20.30
C ALA A 476 12.56 10.95 -18.94
N ASP A 477 11.40 11.60 -18.94
CA ASP A 477 10.75 12.08 -17.71
C ASP A 477 10.31 10.92 -16.82
N SER A 478 9.65 9.92 -17.40
CA SER A 478 9.23 8.73 -16.65
C SER A 478 10.42 7.92 -16.13
N LEU A 479 11.49 7.83 -16.92
CA LEU A 479 12.72 7.17 -16.49
C LEU A 479 13.44 7.95 -15.39
N ARG A 480 13.44 9.29 -15.45
CA ARG A 480 13.98 10.15 -14.38
C ARG A 480 13.30 9.86 -13.04
N GLN A 481 11.97 9.82 -13.02
CA GLN A 481 11.22 9.48 -11.81
C GLN A 481 11.53 8.06 -11.31
N HIS A 482 11.68 7.10 -12.24
CA HIS A 482 12.10 5.74 -11.92
C HIS A 482 13.51 5.66 -11.31
N CYS A 483 14.45 6.45 -11.83
CA CYS A 483 15.81 6.56 -11.32
C CYS A 483 15.87 7.26 -9.95
N LEU A 484 15.06 8.31 -9.73
CA LEU A 484 14.94 8.97 -8.43
C LEU A 484 14.47 7.98 -7.35
N ARG A 485 13.44 7.18 -7.64
CA ARG A 485 12.97 6.13 -6.72
C ARG A 485 14.04 5.08 -6.47
N ALA A 486 14.70 4.61 -7.53
CA ALA A 486 15.77 3.63 -7.40
C ALA A 486 16.94 4.15 -6.55
N ASN A 487 17.32 5.42 -6.72
CA ASN A 487 18.37 6.08 -5.94
C ASN A 487 18.00 6.17 -4.46
N TYR A 488 16.79 6.63 -4.16
CA TYR A 488 16.30 6.71 -2.79
C TYR A 488 16.30 5.34 -2.10
N LEU A 489 15.74 4.31 -2.74
CA LEU A 489 15.68 2.96 -2.17
C LEU A 489 17.08 2.36 -1.97
N ALA A 490 17.98 2.55 -2.93
CA ALA A 490 19.37 2.13 -2.78
C ALA A 490 20.09 2.91 -1.67
N TYR A 491 19.80 4.20 -1.52
CA TYR A 491 20.37 5.05 -0.47
C TYR A 491 20.04 4.54 0.93
N LEU A 492 18.78 4.14 1.20
CA LEU A 492 18.40 3.61 2.51
C LEU A 492 19.20 2.35 2.86
N VAL A 493 19.35 1.41 1.91
CA VAL A 493 20.09 0.16 2.13
C VAL A 493 21.60 0.40 2.29
N ARG A 494 22.15 1.40 1.60
CA ARG A 494 23.59 1.76 1.67
C ARG A 494 23.95 2.54 2.92
N HIS A 495 22.96 3.11 3.61
CA HIS A 495 23.15 3.90 4.82
C HIS A 495 22.36 3.32 6.00
N PRO A 496 22.61 2.06 6.39
CA PRO A 496 21.85 1.39 7.44
C PRO A 496 22.05 2.03 8.82
N SER A 497 23.08 2.86 9.01
CA SER A 497 23.31 3.64 10.25
C SER A 497 22.32 4.79 10.47
N LEU A 498 21.51 5.15 9.47
CA LEU A 498 20.52 6.22 9.61
C LEU A 498 19.42 5.82 10.61
N LYS A 499 19.37 6.53 11.74
CA LYS A 499 18.25 6.42 12.69
C LYS A 499 16.99 7.13 12.20
N HIS A 500 17.21 8.23 11.48
CA HIS A 500 16.17 9.05 10.88
C HIS A 500 16.24 8.98 9.37
N HIS A 501 15.25 8.33 8.77
CA HIS A 501 15.21 8.16 7.33
C HIS A 501 14.64 9.42 6.66
N PRO A 502 15.26 9.86 5.54
CA PRO A 502 14.75 11.01 4.81
C PRO A 502 13.36 10.72 4.22
N SER A 503 12.58 11.77 4.01
CA SER A 503 11.29 11.64 3.33
C SER A 503 11.47 11.17 1.88
N PRO A 504 10.61 10.29 1.35
CA PRO A 504 10.62 9.92 -0.07
C PRO A 504 10.10 11.05 -0.99
N ILE A 505 9.48 12.09 -0.43
CA ILE A 505 8.91 13.21 -1.20
C ILE A 505 10.02 13.94 -1.96
N GLY A 506 9.81 14.17 -3.25
CA GLY A 506 10.79 14.77 -4.15
C GLY A 506 11.82 13.77 -4.70
N HIS A 507 11.81 12.52 -4.22
CA HIS A 507 12.68 11.44 -4.71
C HIS A 507 11.92 10.44 -5.58
N GLY A 508 11.02 10.96 -6.43
CA GLY A 508 10.17 10.14 -7.29
C GLY A 508 8.83 9.75 -6.67
N TRP A 509 8.53 10.30 -5.49
CA TRP A 509 7.20 10.34 -4.88
C TRP A 509 6.80 11.79 -4.62
N GLU A 510 5.49 12.02 -4.68
CA GLU A 510 4.86 13.27 -4.28
C GLU A 510 3.69 12.93 -3.37
N LEU A 511 3.45 13.78 -2.37
CA LEU A 511 2.27 13.64 -1.54
C LEU A 511 1.09 14.24 -2.29
N LEU A 512 0.37 13.38 -3.00
CA LEU A 512 -0.95 13.75 -3.49
C LEU A 512 -1.88 13.73 -2.29
N GLN A 513 -2.62 14.82 -2.02
CA GLN A 513 -3.85 14.72 -1.25
C GLN A 513 -4.63 13.57 -1.91
N GLY A 514 -4.79 12.46 -1.19
CA GLY A 514 -4.83 11.10 -1.75
C GLY A 514 -5.64 10.95 -3.03
N LYS A 515 -5.26 9.99 -3.88
CA LYS A 515 -6.07 9.62 -5.06
C LYS A 515 -7.54 9.43 -4.63
N ASN A 516 -8.44 10.29 -5.11
CA ASN A 516 -9.86 10.41 -4.66
C ASN A 516 -10.08 11.04 -3.27
N ASN A 517 -9.28 12.03 -2.88
CA ASN A 517 -9.55 12.94 -1.76
C ASN A 517 -9.41 14.38 -2.26
N THR A 518 -10.39 14.80 -3.06
CA THR A 518 -10.57 16.18 -3.46
C THR A 518 -10.80 17.06 -2.23
N VAL A 519 -10.53 18.37 -2.38
CA VAL A 519 -10.91 19.35 -1.36
C VAL A 519 -12.42 19.28 -1.06
N CYS A 520 -13.24 18.90 -2.04
CA CYS A 520 -14.68 18.67 -1.88
C CYS A 520 -15.00 17.49 -0.94
N GLU A 521 -14.30 16.37 -1.08
CA GLU A 521 -14.46 15.20 -0.20
C GLU A 521 -13.98 15.49 1.23
N LEU A 522 -12.84 16.18 1.37
CA LEU A 522 -12.35 16.64 2.67
C LEU A 522 -13.39 17.55 3.35
N MET A 523 -13.89 18.56 2.64
CA MET A 523 -14.89 19.49 3.18
C MET A 523 -16.21 18.79 3.52
N SER A 524 -16.61 17.81 2.72
CA SER A 524 -17.80 17.00 2.99
C SER A 524 -17.62 16.13 4.24
N ALA A 525 -16.46 15.49 4.40
CA ALA A 525 -16.13 14.69 5.58
C ALA A 525 -16.07 15.54 6.86
N VAL A 526 -15.41 16.70 6.80
CA VAL A 526 -15.32 17.68 7.91
C VAL A 526 -16.72 18.15 8.33
N ARG A 527 -17.56 18.58 7.37
CA ARG A 527 -18.94 19.04 7.65
C ARG A 527 -19.83 17.92 8.17
N ALA A 528 -19.72 16.71 7.61
CA ALA A 528 -20.46 15.55 8.07
C ALA A 528 -20.07 15.16 9.49
N PHE A 529 -18.78 15.19 9.81
CA PHE A 529 -18.29 14.92 11.16
C PHE A 529 -18.80 15.97 12.17
N GLN A 530 -18.72 17.26 11.85
CA GLN A 530 -19.30 18.33 12.68
C GLN A 530 -20.78 18.08 12.97
N ARG A 531 -21.58 17.77 11.93
CA ARG A 531 -23.01 17.48 12.11
C ARG A 531 -23.26 16.24 12.97
N LYS A 532 -22.46 15.18 12.79
CA LYS A 532 -22.54 13.97 13.62
C LYS A 532 -22.26 14.28 15.09
N LEU A 533 -21.25 15.10 15.39
CA LEU A 533 -20.97 15.52 16.77
C LEU A 533 -22.15 16.28 17.40
N GLU A 534 -22.80 17.16 16.63
CA GLU A 534 -24.00 17.87 17.10
C GLU A 534 -25.18 16.90 17.33
N VAL A 535 -25.38 15.93 16.45
CA VAL A 535 -26.38 14.86 16.63
C VAL A 535 -26.09 14.04 17.88
N PHE A 536 -24.84 13.63 18.09
CA PHE A 536 -24.41 12.88 19.28
C PHE A 536 -24.58 13.67 20.56
N LYS A 537 -24.31 14.98 20.52
CA LYS A 537 -24.56 15.88 21.65
C LYS A 537 -26.05 15.90 22.00
N SER A 538 -26.94 16.05 21.02
CA SER A 538 -28.40 16.01 21.24
C SER A 538 -28.84 14.67 21.80
N ASP A 539 -28.33 13.58 21.21
CA ASP A 539 -28.71 12.22 21.61
C ASP A 539 -28.24 11.85 23.03
N LEU A 540 -27.12 12.39 23.50
CA LEU A 540 -26.68 12.29 24.90
C LEU A 540 -27.62 12.99 25.90
N GLN A 541 -28.40 13.96 25.43
CA GLN A 541 -29.37 14.71 26.24
C GLN A 541 -30.79 14.11 26.15
N GLU A 542 -31.00 13.19 25.21
CA GLU A 542 -32.30 12.61 24.86
C GLU A 542 -32.31 11.07 25.06
N GLY A 543 -32.34 10.31 23.95
CA GLY A 543 -32.68 8.89 23.93
C GLY A 543 -31.50 7.92 23.97
N LEU A 544 -30.27 8.41 23.92
CA LEU A 544 -29.04 7.60 23.88
C LEU A 544 -29.05 6.53 22.78
N LEU A 545 -29.68 6.81 21.64
CA LEU A 545 -29.84 5.88 20.51
C LEU A 545 -28.49 5.41 19.95
N HIS A 546 -27.49 6.29 19.97
CA HIS A 546 -26.13 6.08 19.49
C HIS A 546 -25.21 5.57 20.61
N PHE A 547 -25.70 5.43 21.85
CA PHE A 547 -24.91 5.03 23.01
C PHE A 547 -25.55 3.86 23.78
N PRO A 548 -25.80 2.70 23.13
CA PRO A 548 -26.55 1.59 23.73
C PRO A 548 -25.88 1.00 24.99
N LYS A 549 -24.54 0.95 25.03
CA LYS A 549 -23.80 0.54 26.24
C LYS A 549 -23.96 1.54 27.39
N LEU A 550 -24.01 2.84 27.08
CA LEU A 550 -24.20 3.88 28.08
C LEU A 550 -25.65 3.88 28.59
N LEU A 551 -26.61 3.59 27.70
CA LEU A 551 -28.01 3.38 28.05
C LEU A 551 -28.16 2.17 29.00
N GLU A 552 -27.49 1.05 28.73
CA GLU A 552 -27.46 -0.13 29.60
C GLU A 552 -26.85 0.17 30.98
N GLN A 553 -25.78 0.97 31.03
CA GLN A 553 -25.06 1.31 32.26
C GLN A 553 -25.78 2.35 33.13
N THR A 554 -26.52 3.28 32.53
CA THR A 554 -27.15 4.40 33.24
C THR A 554 -28.57 4.12 33.71
N LYS A 555 -29.21 3.03 33.24
CA LYS A 555 -30.61 2.63 33.57
C LYS A 555 -31.64 3.77 33.48
N GLY A 556 -31.34 4.82 32.71
CA GLY A 556 -32.19 6.00 32.52
C GLY A 556 -32.13 7.09 33.60
N ASP A 557 -31.44 6.90 34.74
CA ASP A 557 -31.57 7.81 35.90
C ASP A 557 -30.43 8.83 36.07
N ASN A 558 -29.24 8.60 35.47
CA ASN A 558 -28.13 9.56 35.54
C ASN A 558 -27.73 10.04 34.15
N ARG A 559 -28.13 11.29 33.82
CA ARG A 559 -27.78 11.91 32.54
C ARG A 559 -26.28 12.24 32.52
N PRO A 560 -25.54 11.83 31.47
CA PRO A 560 -24.09 12.02 31.36
C PRO A 560 -23.70 13.47 31.02
N GLN A 561 -23.95 14.43 31.93
CA GLN A 561 -23.64 15.87 31.72
C GLN A 561 -22.16 16.14 31.38
N ASN A 562 -21.24 15.35 31.95
CA ASN A 562 -19.81 15.46 31.67
C ASN A 562 -19.46 15.11 30.21
N HIS A 563 -20.21 14.21 29.57
CA HIS A 563 -19.98 13.81 28.18
C HIS A 563 -20.53 14.85 27.19
N VAL A 564 -21.63 15.52 27.55
CA VAL A 564 -22.17 16.65 26.78
C VAL A 564 -21.17 17.82 26.77
N GLY A 565 -20.66 18.21 27.95
CA GLY A 565 -19.66 19.28 28.05
C GLY A 565 -18.35 18.95 27.33
N PHE A 566 -17.98 17.67 27.23
CA PHE A 566 -16.87 17.22 26.41
C PHE A 566 -17.14 17.37 24.90
N LEU A 567 -18.29 16.90 24.41
CA LEU A 567 -18.65 17.05 22.99
C LEU A 567 -18.75 18.53 22.60
N GLU A 568 -19.23 19.41 23.48
CA GLU A 568 -19.22 20.85 23.26
C GLU A 568 -17.80 21.40 23.05
N LYS A 569 -16.86 21.02 23.91
CA LYS A 569 -15.44 21.40 23.74
C LYS A 569 -14.84 20.84 22.46
N LEU A 570 -15.17 19.59 22.11
CA LEU A 570 -14.69 18.95 20.87
C LEU A 570 -15.24 19.65 19.63
N ILE A 571 -16.54 19.98 19.63
CA ILE A 571 -17.20 20.75 18.57
C ILE A 571 -16.52 22.11 18.41
N GLU A 572 -16.25 22.82 19.50
CA GLU A 572 -15.59 24.13 19.46
C GLU A 572 -14.13 24.04 18.98
N ASN A 573 -13.39 23.05 19.47
CA ASN A 573 -12.02 22.79 19.02
C ASN A 573 -11.98 22.46 17.51
N PHE A 574 -12.96 21.68 17.04
CA PHE A 574 -13.06 21.34 15.63
C PHE A 574 -13.53 22.55 14.78
N LYS A 575 -14.43 23.40 15.27
CA LYS A 575 -14.81 24.65 14.58
C LYS A 575 -13.60 25.58 14.44
N THR A 576 -12.85 25.81 15.52
CA THR A 576 -11.66 26.67 15.53
C THR A 576 -10.54 26.15 14.62
N ARG A 577 -10.26 24.85 14.60
CA ARG A 577 -9.22 24.26 13.72
C ARG A 577 -9.51 24.39 12.23
N PHE A 578 -10.78 24.53 11.84
CA PHE A 578 -11.20 24.61 10.44
C PHE A 578 -11.78 25.98 10.06
N ASP A 579 -11.67 27.00 10.94
CA ASP A 579 -12.21 28.34 10.70
C ASP A 579 -11.50 29.08 9.53
N ASP A 580 -10.25 28.69 9.25
CA ASP A 580 -9.46 29.18 8.13
C ASP A 580 -9.87 28.56 6.78
N PHE A 581 -10.59 27.42 6.79
CA PHE A 581 -11.05 26.72 5.59
C PHE A 581 -12.43 27.23 5.13
N ARG A 582 -12.45 28.43 4.54
CA ARG A 582 -13.69 29.14 4.16
C ARG A 582 -14.16 28.85 2.73
N LEU A 583 -14.09 27.61 2.27
CA LEU A 583 -14.71 27.26 0.98
C LEU A 583 -16.22 27.13 1.13
N GLY A 584 -16.97 28.06 0.54
CA GLY A 584 -18.42 28.06 0.56
C GLY A 584 -19.03 26.97 -0.34
N LYS A 585 -20.36 26.92 -0.40
CA LYS A 585 -21.06 25.84 -1.10
C LYS A 585 -20.93 25.98 -2.62
N GLN A 586 -21.01 27.19 -3.15
CA GLN A 586 -20.98 27.43 -4.59
C GLN A 586 -19.59 27.19 -5.18
N VAL A 587 -18.53 27.57 -4.46
CA VAL A 587 -17.15 27.29 -4.89
C VAL A 587 -16.86 25.79 -4.87
N LEU A 588 -17.38 25.06 -3.88
CA LEU A 588 -17.25 23.60 -3.85
C LEU A 588 -18.01 22.93 -5.00
N LEU A 589 -19.23 23.39 -5.30
CA LEU A 589 -19.98 22.92 -6.48
C LEU A 589 -19.20 23.17 -7.77
N TYR A 590 -18.60 24.34 -7.92
CA TYR A 590 -17.79 24.67 -9.09
C TYR A 590 -16.56 23.75 -9.25
N ILE A 591 -15.86 23.45 -8.15
CA ILE A 591 -14.69 22.54 -8.15
C ILE A 591 -15.11 21.11 -8.47
N GLU A 592 -16.25 20.67 -7.95
CA GLU A 592 -16.78 19.32 -8.16
C GLU A 592 -17.31 19.13 -9.59
N ASN A 593 -18.18 20.04 -10.03
CA ASN A 593 -18.64 20.12 -11.40
C ASN A 593 -19.21 21.53 -11.69
N PRO A 594 -18.58 22.32 -12.57
CA PRO A 594 -19.02 23.68 -12.87
C PRO A 594 -20.41 23.76 -13.53
N PHE A 595 -20.93 22.68 -14.12
CA PHE A 595 -22.29 22.60 -14.66
C PHE A 595 -23.37 22.46 -13.57
N LEU A 596 -23.00 22.11 -12.33
CA LEU A 596 -23.93 22.06 -11.18
C LEU A 596 -24.22 23.45 -10.59
N VAL A 597 -23.41 24.46 -10.93
CA VAL A 597 -23.61 25.83 -10.45
C VAL A 597 -24.78 26.47 -11.18
N ARG A 598 -25.95 26.48 -10.54
CA ARG A 598 -27.19 27.06 -11.11
C ARG A 598 -27.29 28.57 -10.95
N ASN A 599 -26.56 29.14 -9.99
CA ASN A 599 -26.62 30.57 -9.68
C ASN A 599 -25.22 31.19 -9.82
N VAL A 600 -24.90 31.62 -11.03
CA VAL A 600 -23.61 32.22 -11.41
C VAL A 600 -23.29 33.48 -10.59
N ARG A 601 -24.31 34.24 -10.17
CA ARG A 601 -24.13 35.43 -9.32
C ARG A 601 -23.76 35.08 -7.88
N GLU A 602 -24.38 34.02 -7.34
CA GLU A 602 -24.07 33.54 -5.99
C GLU A 602 -22.67 32.93 -5.92
N PHE A 603 -22.29 32.15 -6.93
CA PHE A 603 -20.92 31.63 -7.07
C PHE A 603 -19.88 32.73 -7.12
N SER A 604 -20.04 33.71 -8.02
CA SER A 604 -19.05 34.77 -8.18
C SER A 604 -18.95 35.69 -6.95
N ALA A 605 -20.05 35.93 -6.23
CA ALA A 605 -20.04 36.65 -4.97
C ALA A 605 -19.29 35.87 -3.86
N GLU A 606 -19.57 34.56 -3.75
CA GLU A 606 -18.89 33.68 -2.80
C GLU A 606 -17.40 33.54 -3.11
N ALA A 607 -17.04 33.35 -4.39
CA ALA A 607 -15.67 33.25 -4.85
C ALA A 607 -14.88 34.54 -4.61
N GLN A 608 -15.47 35.72 -4.83
CA GLN A 608 -14.82 37.01 -4.58
C GLN A 608 -14.58 37.27 -3.08
N GLN A 609 -15.46 36.77 -2.21
CA GLN A 609 -15.26 36.84 -0.76
C GLN A 609 -14.07 36.00 -0.30
N ILE A 610 -13.84 34.86 -0.95
CA ILE A 610 -12.77 33.90 -0.62
C ILE A 610 -11.44 34.29 -1.29
N PHE A 611 -11.53 34.77 -2.53
CA PHE A 611 -10.40 35.16 -3.36
C PHE A 611 -10.54 36.64 -3.75
N PRO A 612 -10.07 37.59 -2.91
CA PRO A 612 -10.27 39.02 -3.14
C PRO A 612 -9.66 39.55 -4.45
N TRP A 613 -8.72 38.80 -5.03
CA TRP A 613 -8.09 39.09 -6.31
C TRP A 613 -8.96 38.68 -7.53
N ALA A 614 -9.99 37.87 -7.33
CA ALA A 614 -10.85 37.38 -8.41
C ALA A 614 -11.93 38.41 -8.77
N SER A 615 -12.10 38.67 -10.07
CA SER A 615 -13.13 39.55 -10.60
C SER A 615 -14.44 38.79 -10.73
N ALA A 616 -15.48 39.21 -10.00
CA ALA A 616 -16.81 38.62 -10.12
C ALA A 616 -17.34 38.69 -11.56
N ALA A 617 -17.11 39.80 -12.28
CA ALA A 617 -17.55 39.94 -13.66
C ALA A 617 -16.87 38.92 -14.59
N SER A 618 -15.57 38.70 -14.42
CA SER A 618 -14.79 37.74 -15.22
C SER A 618 -15.23 36.31 -14.95
N LEU A 619 -15.41 35.95 -13.68
CA LEU A 619 -15.89 34.63 -13.28
C LEU A 619 -17.28 34.32 -13.81
N GLN A 620 -18.17 35.31 -13.86
CA GLN A 620 -19.51 35.13 -14.41
C GLN A 620 -19.47 34.86 -15.91
N SER A 621 -18.71 35.64 -16.67
CA SER A 621 -18.56 35.45 -18.12
C SER A 621 -17.92 34.10 -18.45
N GLU A 622 -16.81 33.75 -17.80
CA GLU A 622 -16.10 32.48 -18.06
C GLU A 622 -16.95 31.25 -17.72
N LEU A 623 -17.70 31.31 -16.60
CA LEU A 623 -18.58 30.20 -16.23
C LEU A 623 -19.75 30.04 -17.21
N ILE A 624 -20.33 31.14 -17.70
CA ILE A 624 -21.39 31.08 -18.72
C ILE A 624 -20.84 30.48 -20.03
N ASP A 625 -19.68 30.95 -20.49
CA ASP A 625 -19.05 30.45 -21.72
C ASP A 625 -18.71 28.94 -21.61
N LEU A 626 -18.24 28.52 -20.44
CA LEU A 626 -17.98 27.10 -20.13
C LEU A 626 -19.28 26.28 -20.15
N GLN A 627 -20.36 26.77 -19.53
CA GLN A 627 -21.64 26.06 -19.42
C GLN A 627 -22.39 25.93 -20.76
N GLU A 628 -22.16 26.88 -21.69
CA GLU A 628 -22.73 26.88 -23.03
C GLU A 628 -21.88 26.09 -24.05
N ASN A 629 -20.70 25.60 -23.67
CA ASN A 629 -19.86 24.78 -24.54
C ASN A 629 -20.44 23.36 -24.68
N LEU A 630 -21.13 23.12 -25.81
CA LEU A 630 -21.80 21.85 -26.11
C LEU A 630 -20.87 20.63 -26.08
N ALA A 631 -19.62 20.76 -26.53
CA ALA A 631 -18.66 19.64 -26.54
C ALA A 631 -18.20 19.24 -25.13
N LEU A 632 -18.02 20.22 -24.24
CA LEU A 632 -17.69 19.96 -22.83
C LEU A 632 -18.89 19.40 -22.06
N LYS A 633 -20.09 19.87 -22.40
CA LYS A 633 -21.35 19.40 -21.82
C LYS A 633 -21.68 17.95 -22.23
N GLU A 634 -21.42 17.58 -23.48
CA GLU A 634 -21.58 16.20 -23.97
C GLU A 634 -20.54 15.25 -23.33
N ALA A 635 -19.29 15.69 -23.16
CA ALA A 635 -18.25 14.92 -22.49
C ALA A 635 -18.52 14.67 -20.99
N ASP A 636 -19.24 15.59 -20.32
CA ASP A 636 -19.67 15.45 -18.93
C ASP A 636 -20.90 14.52 -18.80
N CYS A 637 -21.86 14.61 -19.73
CA CYS A 637 -23.07 13.78 -19.79
C CYS A 637 -22.84 12.29 -20.13
N ASP A 638 -21.66 11.92 -20.64
CA ASP A 638 -21.29 10.51 -20.90
C ASP A 638 -20.86 9.75 -19.62
N THR A 639 -20.95 10.38 -18.44
CA THR A 639 -21.06 9.65 -17.17
C THR A 639 -22.53 9.27 -16.93
N PRO A 640 -22.88 7.99 -16.69
CA PRO A 640 -24.26 7.53 -16.82
C PRO A 640 -25.14 8.04 -15.68
N THR A 641 -25.78 9.20 -15.88
CA THR A 641 -27.03 9.54 -15.19
C THR A 641 -28.17 8.83 -15.88
N SER A 642 -28.66 7.74 -15.28
CA SER A 642 -29.91 7.09 -15.72
C SER A 642 -31.08 8.05 -15.48
N PRO A 643 -31.96 8.31 -16.47
CA PRO A 643 -33.13 9.17 -16.30
C PRO A 643 -34.25 8.44 -15.54
N ALA A 644 -34.85 9.20 -14.61
CA ALA A 644 -36.15 9.12 -13.92
C ALA A 644 -36.86 7.76 -13.75
#